data_AF-A0A4R8DS78-F1
#
_entry.id   AF-A0A4R8DS78-F1
#
_cell.length_a   1.000
_cell.length_b   1.000
_cell.length_c   1.000
_cell.angle_alpha   90.00
_cell.angle_beta   90.00
_cell.angle_gamma   90.00
#
_symmetry.space_group_name_H-M   'P 1'
#
loop_
_entity.id
_entity.type
_entity.pdbx_description
1 polymer ?
#
loop_
_entity_poly.entity_id
_entity_poly.type
_entity_poly.pdbx_seq_one_letter_code
_entity_poly.pdbx_strand_id
1 'polypeptide(L)'
;MLLTSVMLSAALAQTPAPPRTPAPLDSTEAAIRKVADHIVAGTSFQYVNTKTGVKVGSTAGLAPSPDVKAESRYNKWVYPDGVLAVGMVEAASILKDATYSDYARKNYRFIFDNIDYFRKGYEAGEKKVEFGPFFRMSALDDCGSMAAGLLDVYAFDQRVDYMAYLKRAADYIMNRQLKLPDSTLCRDHPRALTIWADDLYMSVPFLARMGKLTGDPRYVDFAIHQVEQFNHYLFDPATGLYFHCYYSDMGVNGVVHWGRANGWLAMAQAMLIDHLPKNHPKKAELIGFLLRQVIGFSRYQDNATGLWHQVLDKPDAYLETSVSAMFAYTVAKAVNEGWIHPRYLSIARDAWGGLLSRITPGGELQDVCIGTNIEDDIRFYYNRPKETDDLHGLGPLLLAGSEILRAERAPKPAARTGAPALGYGTSVAAQLPAPYTTASVHHNSKVVGWPEGMMPRAPEGFTVTKYADHLRNPRWFYVLPNGDVLVSESATNKKRSADDILLLRDTNHDGIPDVREVFMSGLHQPLGMLLLNGWFYVGNTDGVYRYPYKDGQLHIAGDGQKILDLPAGGYNNHWTRNLIASPDGSKIYVSVGSGSNNAEHGMEHENRRADILVINPDGSGERVFASGIRNPVGMDWAPGTQTLWTAVNERDSLGDDLVPDYFTHVEDGGFYGWPYAYFGPHEDPRLAGQRPDLVARTLVPDVSLGAHTASLGLAFYTAKAFPSKYRGGAFIGQHGSWNRSVFSGYRVVFVPFTGGKPGIPEDFLTGFIKDEATSEAYGRPVGVAVLPDGSLLVADDEGNTLWRVVYGG
;
A
#
# COMPACT_ATOMS: atom_id res chain seq x y z
N MET A 1 -1.27 -14.32 -74.17
CA MET A 1 -0.26 -13.73 -73.26
C MET A 1 -1.00 -12.76 -72.36
N LEU A 2 -1.46 -13.19 -71.18
CA LEU A 2 -0.76 -13.12 -69.86
C LEU A 2 -0.64 -11.64 -69.40
N LEU A 3 -1.14 -11.18 -68.24
CA LEU A 3 -1.32 -11.83 -66.95
C LEU A 3 -2.57 -11.34 -66.18
N THR A 4 -3.18 -12.33 -65.52
CA THR A 4 -4.19 -12.36 -64.47
C THR A 4 -3.77 -11.65 -63.17
N SER A 5 -4.70 -10.90 -62.57
CA SER A 5 -4.66 -10.50 -61.16
C SER A 5 -5.32 -11.59 -60.33
N VAL A 6 -4.58 -12.20 -59.42
CA VAL A 6 -5.06 -13.25 -58.51
C VAL A 6 -5.66 -12.60 -57.28
N MET A 7 -6.99 -12.69 -57.14
CA MET A 7 -7.65 -12.56 -55.84
C MET A 7 -7.46 -13.86 -55.06
N LEU A 8 -6.75 -13.79 -53.93
CA LEU A 8 -6.66 -14.90 -52.99
C LEU A 8 -7.80 -14.76 -51.95
N SER A 9 -8.86 -15.53 -52.16
CA SER A 9 -9.88 -15.82 -51.16
C SER A 9 -9.30 -16.77 -50.10
N ALA A 10 -9.02 -16.25 -48.90
CA ALA A 10 -8.76 -17.07 -47.73
C ALA A 10 -10.07 -17.28 -46.97
N ALA A 11 -10.60 -18.51 -47.05
CA ALA A 11 -11.63 -19.00 -46.15
C ALA A 11 -11.05 -19.04 -44.73
N LEU A 12 -11.48 -18.13 -43.87
CA LEU A 12 -11.27 -18.25 -42.44
C LEU A 12 -12.15 -19.40 -41.93
N ALA A 13 -11.50 -20.51 -41.57
CA ALA A 13 -12.10 -21.55 -40.75
C ALA A 13 -12.68 -20.86 -39.50
N GLN A 14 -13.99 -21.02 -39.28
CA GLN A 14 -14.61 -20.67 -38.01
C GLN A 14 -13.95 -21.53 -36.93
N THR A 15 -13.07 -20.93 -36.15
CA THR A 15 -12.65 -21.46 -34.86
C THR A 15 -13.92 -21.64 -34.01
N PRO A 16 -14.09 -22.77 -33.31
CA PRO A 16 -15.22 -22.92 -32.41
C PRO A 16 -15.14 -21.80 -31.37
N ALA A 17 -16.25 -21.08 -31.20
CA ALA A 17 -16.36 -20.05 -30.18
C ALA A 17 -15.93 -20.63 -28.83
N PRO A 18 -15.16 -19.88 -28.01
CA PRO A 18 -14.86 -20.31 -26.66
C PRO A 18 -16.18 -20.65 -25.95
N PRO A 19 -16.24 -21.72 -25.13
CA PRO A 19 -17.44 -22.05 -24.39
C PRO A 19 -17.89 -20.81 -23.62
N ARG A 20 -19.16 -20.43 -23.80
CA ARG A 20 -19.77 -19.30 -23.09
C ARG A 20 -19.44 -19.43 -21.61
N THR A 21 -18.78 -18.41 -21.08
CA THR A 21 -18.50 -18.25 -19.66
C THR A 21 -19.82 -18.42 -18.90
N PRO A 22 -19.91 -19.35 -17.93
CA PRO A 22 -21.08 -19.41 -17.05
C PRO A 22 -21.27 -18.06 -16.36
N ALA A 23 -22.52 -17.70 -16.07
CA ALA A 23 -22.84 -16.46 -15.36
C ALA A 23 -22.02 -16.36 -14.05
N PRO A 24 -21.42 -15.20 -13.73
CA PRO A 24 -20.59 -15.07 -12.53
C PRO A 24 -21.40 -15.30 -11.26
N LEU A 25 -20.79 -15.92 -10.26
CA LEU A 25 -21.34 -15.98 -8.90
C LEU A 25 -21.42 -14.54 -8.36
N ASP A 26 -22.61 -14.10 -7.94
CA ASP A 26 -22.93 -12.67 -7.74
C ASP A 26 -22.22 -12.01 -6.54
N SER A 27 -21.50 -12.75 -5.68
CA SER A 27 -20.72 -12.18 -4.56
C SER A 27 -19.66 -13.15 -3.98
N THR A 28 -18.67 -12.59 -3.26
CA THR A 28 -17.66 -13.35 -2.50
C THR A 28 -18.28 -14.33 -1.51
N GLU A 29 -19.28 -13.89 -0.75
CA GLU A 29 -20.00 -14.77 0.18
C GLU A 29 -20.68 -15.94 -0.55
N ALA A 30 -21.36 -15.67 -1.67
CA ALA A 30 -22.00 -16.73 -2.47
C ALA A 30 -20.98 -17.74 -3.00
N ALA A 31 -19.80 -17.28 -3.43
CA ALA A 31 -18.74 -18.18 -3.90
C ALA A 31 -18.18 -19.09 -2.81
N ILE A 32 -17.89 -18.55 -1.61
CA ILE A 32 -17.43 -19.35 -0.47
C ILE A 32 -18.47 -20.40 -0.11
N ARG A 33 -19.75 -19.99 0.05
CA ARG A 33 -20.85 -20.90 0.36
C ARG A 33 -20.98 -21.98 -0.69
N LYS A 34 -20.91 -21.62 -1.97
CA LYS A 34 -21.08 -22.57 -3.06
C LYS A 34 -20.04 -23.69 -3.03
N VAL A 35 -18.77 -23.35 -2.82
CA VAL A 35 -17.70 -24.34 -2.72
C VAL A 35 -17.83 -25.16 -1.43
N ALA A 36 -18.08 -24.51 -0.30
CA ALA A 36 -18.22 -25.20 0.98
C ALA A 36 -19.43 -26.15 1.02
N ASP A 37 -20.56 -25.74 0.46
CA ASP A 37 -21.78 -26.55 0.37
C ASP A 37 -21.57 -27.75 -0.58
N HIS A 38 -20.85 -27.55 -1.70
CA HIS A 38 -20.46 -28.65 -2.60
C HIS A 38 -19.62 -29.70 -1.88
N ILE A 39 -18.63 -29.28 -1.09
CA ILE A 39 -17.80 -30.18 -0.28
C ILE A 39 -18.63 -30.92 0.77
N VAL A 40 -19.50 -30.21 1.50
CA VAL A 40 -20.38 -30.80 2.53
C VAL A 40 -21.31 -31.84 1.91
N ALA A 41 -21.95 -31.52 0.78
CA ALA A 41 -22.85 -32.42 0.07
C ALA A 41 -22.12 -33.62 -0.55
N GLY A 42 -20.89 -33.42 -1.03
CA GLY A 42 -20.05 -34.45 -1.65
C GLY A 42 -19.35 -35.38 -0.66
N THR A 43 -19.46 -35.13 0.65
CA THR A 43 -18.75 -35.92 1.66
C THR A 43 -19.61 -37.04 2.24
N SER A 44 -19.28 -38.28 1.88
CA SER A 44 -19.78 -39.48 2.56
C SER A 44 -19.05 -39.75 3.88
N PHE A 45 -19.82 -39.97 4.95
CA PHE A 45 -19.33 -40.44 6.25
C PHE A 45 -19.57 -41.95 6.40
N GLN A 46 -19.10 -42.70 5.41
CA GLN A 46 -19.12 -44.16 5.40
C GLN A 46 -17.73 -44.72 5.07
N TYR A 47 -17.47 -45.92 5.57
CA TYR A 47 -16.41 -46.77 5.08
C TYR A 47 -16.96 -47.74 4.03
N VAL A 48 -16.17 -48.06 3.02
CA VAL A 48 -16.47 -49.04 1.99
C VAL A 48 -15.41 -50.13 1.99
N ASN A 49 -15.83 -51.39 1.92
CA ASN A 49 -14.92 -52.48 1.57
C ASN A 49 -14.73 -52.49 0.05
N THR A 50 -13.52 -52.20 -0.43
CA THR A 50 -13.22 -52.03 -1.86
C THR A 50 -13.32 -53.32 -2.67
N LYS A 51 -13.36 -54.50 -2.03
CA LYS A 51 -13.60 -55.78 -2.70
C LYS A 51 -15.07 -56.15 -2.81
N THR A 52 -15.85 -55.92 -1.75
CA THR A 52 -17.25 -56.36 -1.69
C THR A 52 -18.24 -55.25 -2.03
N GLY A 53 -17.83 -53.98 -2.00
CA GLY A 53 -18.70 -52.81 -2.16
C GLY A 53 -19.59 -52.52 -0.95
N VAL A 54 -19.49 -53.30 0.14
CA VAL A 54 -20.30 -53.10 1.35
C VAL A 54 -19.90 -51.80 2.03
N LYS A 55 -20.90 -50.97 2.34
CA LYS A 55 -20.73 -49.68 3.03
C LYS A 55 -21.27 -49.72 4.46
N VAL A 56 -20.54 -49.11 5.38
CA VAL A 56 -20.84 -49.09 6.82
C VAL A 56 -20.56 -47.71 7.40
N GLY A 57 -21.36 -47.26 8.37
CA GLY A 57 -21.15 -45.97 9.04
C GLY A 57 -20.08 -45.99 10.13
N SER A 58 -19.69 -47.19 10.60
CA SER A 58 -18.65 -47.39 11.61
C SER A 58 -17.97 -48.74 11.40
N THR A 59 -16.72 -48.85 11.85
CA THR A 59 -15.94 -50.08 11.87
C THR A 59 -16.20 -50.95 13.11
N ALA A 60 -17.08 -50.51 14.02
CA ALA A 60 -17.44 -51.27 15.22
C ALA A 60 -17.95 -52.68 14.88
N GLY A 61 -17.36 -53.70 15.48
CA GLY A 61 -17.72 -55.11 15.27
C GLY A 61 -17.17 -55.75 13.98
N LEU A 62 -16.45 -55.00 13.13
CA LEU A 62 -15.80 -55.55 11.93
C LEU A 62 -14.44 -56.17 12.27
N ALA A 63 -14.07 -57.23 11.55
CA ALA A 63 -12.72 -57.75 11.57
C ALA A 63 -11.79 -56.83 10.74
N PRO A 64 -10.57 -56.50 11.22
CA PRO A 64 -9.60 -55.70 10.48
C PRO A 64 -9.37 -56.24 9.06
N SER A 65 -9.30 -55.31 8.10
CA SER A 65 -9.09 -55.63 6.69
C SER A 65 -8.47 -54.43 5.98
N PRO A 66 -7.46 -54.65 5.11
CA PRO A 66 -6.83 -53.59 4.34
C PRO A 66 -7.74 -53.07 3.22
N ASP A 67 -8.84 -53.77 2.92
CA ASP A 67 -9.80 -53.41 1.87
C ASP A 67 -10.86 -52.41 2.37
N VAL A 68 -10.97 -52.18 3.68
CA VAL A 68 -11.86 -51.15 4.23
C VAL A 68 -11.20 -49.77 4.10
N LYS A 69 -11.90 -48.85 3.43
CA LYS A 69 -11.44 -47.48 3.12
C LYS A 69 -12.51 -46.46 3.44
N ALA A 70 -12.11 -45.25 3.80
CA ALA A 70 -13.05 -44.12 3.81
C ALA A 70 -13.59 -43.94 2.38
N GLU A 71 -14.90 -43.86 2.23
CA GLU A 71 -15.51 -43.73 0.90
C GLU A 71 -15.21 -42.37 0.27
N SER A 72 -15.36 -41.30 1.07
CA SER A 72 -15.09 -39.95 0.59
C SER A 72 -13.59 -39.68 0.51
N ARG A 73 -13.20 -38.94 -0.54
CA ARG A 73 -11.85 -38.38 -0.69
C ARG A 73 -11.52 -37.32 0.36
N TYR A 74 -12.53 -36.67 0.95
CA TYR A 74 -12.35 -35.59 1.92
C TYR A 74 -12.13 -36.08 3.36
N ASN A 75 -12.33 -37.38 3.62
CA ASN A 75 -12.20 -37.97 4.95
C ASN A 75 -10.96 -38.86 5.01
N LYS A 76 -9.83 -38.40 4.44
CA LYS A 76 -8.56 -39.12 4.42
C LYS A 76 -7.61 -38.51 5.46
N TRP A 77 -6.47 -39.17 5.67
CA TRP A 77 -5.38 -38.63 6.49
C TRP A 77 -4.25 -38.17 5.59
N VAL A 78 -4.47 -37.06 4.90
CA VAL A 78 -3.53 -36.45 3.97
C VAL A 78 -3.49 -34.95 4.21
N TYR A 79 -2.32 -34.34 4.04
CA TYR A 79 -2.11 -32.94 4.43
C TYR A 79 -3.14 -31.94 3.85
N PRO A 80 -3.66 -32.09 2.61
CA PRO A 80 -4.64 -31.14 2.09
C PRO A 80 -5.97 -31.13 2.85
N ASP A 81 -6.38 -32.27 3.43
CA ASP A 81 -7.59 -32.34 4.27
C ASP A 81 -7.43 -31.52 5.55
N GLY A 82 -6.21 -31.45 6.10
CA GLY A 82 -5.88 -30.57 7.21
C GLY A 82 -6.01 -29.09 6.85
N VAL A 83 -5.58 -28.70 5.65
CA VAL A 83 -5.75 -27.33 5.13
C VAL A 83 -7.22 -27.01 4.90
N LEU A 84 -7.97 -27.97 4.35
CA LEU A 84 -9.41 -27.86 4.15
C LEU A 84 -10.12 -27.67 5.49
N ALA A 85 -9.77 -28.41 6.54
CA ALA A 85 -10.36 -28.23 7.87
C ALA A 85 -10.14 -26.81 8.41
N VAL A 86 -8.92 -26.27 8.28
CA VAL A 86 -8.62 -24.87 8.65
C VAL A 86 -9.50 -23.89 7.85
N GLY A 87 -9.61 -24.09 6.54
CA GLY A 87 -10.45 -23.25 5.67
C GLY A 87 -11.95 -23.33 6.00
N MET A 88 -12.47 -24.50 6.34
CA MET A 88 -13.87 -24.70 6.73
C MET A 88 -14.19 -24.05 8.08
N VAL A 89 -13.26 -24.08 9.05
CA VAL A 89 -13.41 -23.39 10.34
C VAL A 89 -13.41 -21.87 10.14
N GLU A 90 -12.52 -21.35 9.30
CA GLU A 90 -12.48 -19.91 8.99
C GLU A 90 -13.75 -19.47 8.24
N ALA A 91 -14.20 -20.25 7.25
CA ALA A 91 -15.44 -20.01 6.53
C ALA A 91 -16.66 -19.98 7.49
N ALA A 92 -16.72 -20.89 8.46
CA ALA A 92 -17.76 -20.89 9.49
C ALA A 92 -17.78 -19.59 10.30
N SER A 93 -16.59 -19.11 10.69
CA SER A 93 -16.40 -17.89 11.46
C SER A 93 -16.89 -16.66 10.70
N ILE A 94 -16.38 -16.44 9.47
CA ILE A 94 -16.73 -15.25 8.70
C ILE A 94 -18.18 -15.29 8.23
N LEU A 95 -18.71 -16.44 7.82
CA LEU A 95 -20.09 -16.57 7.34
C LEU A 95 -21.12 -16.65 8.48
N LYS A 96 -20.65 -16.80 9.72
CA LYS A 96 -21.48 -17.06 10.91
C LYS A 96 -22.39 -18.28 10.70
N ASP A 97 -21.82 -19.32 10.11
CA ASP A 97 -22.54 -20.54 9.74
C ASP A 97 -21.80 -21.77 10.30
N ALA A 98 -22.35 -22.34 11.36
CA ALA A 98 -21.73 -23.46 12.07
C ALA A 98 -21.62 -24.73 11.22
N THR A 99 -22.36 -24.84 10.11
CA THR A 99 -22.35 -25.99 9.19
C THR A 99 -20.93 -26.38 8.78
N TYR A 100 -20.08 -25.40 8.49
CA TYR A 100 -18.73 -25.64 8.00
C TYR A 100 -17.75 -26.05 9.12
N SER A 101 -17.88 -25.49 10.32
CA SER A 101 -17.13 -25.98 11.49
C SER A 101 -17.60 -27.36 11.94
N ASP A 102 -18.89 -27.64 11.87
CA ASP A 102 -19.46 -28.94 12.20
C ASP A 102 -19.05 -30.02 11.20
N TYR A 103 -18.87 -29.66 9.92
CA TYR A 103 -18.24 -30.51 8.94
C TYR A 103 -16.83 -30.92 9.35
N ALA A 104 -15.96 -29.95 9.67
CA ALA A 104 -14.58 -30.22 10.09
C ALA A 104 -14.55 -31.11 11.36
N ARG A 105 -15.38 -30.78 12.36
CA ARG A 105 -15.54 -31.59 13.58
C ARG A 105 -15.99 -33.02 13.26
N LYS A 106 -17.00 -33.18 12.40
CA LYS A 106 -17.53 -34.50 12.01
C LYS A 106 -16.48 -35.34 11.26
N ASN A 107 -15.63 -34.71 10.45
CA ASN A 107 -14.54 -35.37 9.73
C ASN A 107 -13.52 -35.99 10.71
N TYR A 108 -12.98 -35.19 11.64
CA TYR A 108 -12.07 -35.71 12.65
C TYR A 108 -12.73 -36.73 13.57
N ARG A 109 -13.98 -36.53 14.02
CA ARG A 109 -14.71 -37.54 14.80
C ARG A 109 -14.84 -38.86 14.04
N PHE A 110 -15.26 -38.81 12.77
CA PHE A 110 -15.38 -40.00 11.93
C PHE A 110 -14.07 -40.79 11.87
N ILE A 111 -12.93 -40.12 11.72
CA ILE A 111 -11.61 -40.78 11.71
C ILE A 111 -11.27 -41.35 13.10
N PHE A 112 -11.30 -40.53 14.14
CA PHE A 112 -10.84 -40.91 15.49
C PHE A 112 -11.73 -41.97 16.15
N ASP A 113 -13.05 -41.92 15.96
CA ASP A 113 -13.99 -42.90 16.53
C ASP A 113 -13.79 -44.32 15.96
N ASN A 114 -13.11 -44.42 14.81
CA ASN A 114 -12.85 -45.68 14.12
C ASN A 114 -11.35 -46.00 14.04
N ILE A 115 -10.47 -45.19 14.62
CA ILE A 115 -9.02 -45.27 14.40
C ILE A 115 -8.40 -46.56 14.93
N ASP A 116 -8.95 -47.12 16.01
CA ASP A 116 -8.43 -48.33 16.63
C ASP A 116 -8.65 -49.59 15.78
N TYR A 117 -9.69 -49.60 14.94
CA TYR A 117 -9.86 -50.65 13.94
C TYR A 117 -8.68 -50.67 12.95
N PHE A 118 -8.29 -49.50 12.46
CA PHE A 118 -7.18 -49.37 11.51
C PHE A 118 -5.82 -49.56 12.20
N ARG A 119 -5.69 -49.14 13.46
CA ARG A 119 -4.50 -49.38 14.29
C ARG A 119 -4.17 -50.87 14.36
N LYS A 120 -5.17 -51.73 14.62
CA LYS A 120 -4.97 -53.19 14.69
C LYS A 120 -4.41 -53.77 13.39
N GLY A 121 -4.93 -53.35 12.24
CA GLY A 121 -4.40 -53.79 10.93
C GLY A 121 -2.97 -53.30 10.70
N TYR A 122 -2.68 -52.04 11.05
CA TYR A 122 -1.34 -51.47 10.93
C TYR A 122 -0.31 -52.20 11.81
N GLU A 123 -0.65 -52.45 13.09
CA GLU A 123 0.20 -53.17 14.04
C GLU A 123 0.38 -54.65 13.68
N ALA A 124 -0.59 -55.24 12.97
CA ALA A 124 -0.47 -56.58 12.39
C ALA A 124 0.43 -56.64 11.13
N GLY A 125 0.97 -55.51 10.68
CA GLY A 125 1.85 -55.43 9.51
C GLY A 125 1.11 -55.43 8.16
N GLU A 126 -0.19 -55.16 8.15
CA GLU A 126 -0.94 -55.04 6.90
C GLU A 126 -0.44 -53.87 6.05
N LYS A 127 -0.30 -54.10 4.75
CA LYS A 127 0.10 -53.05 3.80
C LYS A 127 -1.11 -52.22 3.38
N LYS A 128 -0.91 -50.92 3.15
CA LYS A 128 -1.92 -49.97 2.64
C LYS A 128 -3.16 -49.86 3.52
N VAL A 129 -3.03 -49.96 4.84
CA VAL A 129 -4.13 -49.68 5.79
C VAL A 129 -4.61 -48.24 5.62
N GLU A 130 -5.93 -48.00 5.72
CA GLU A 130 -6.49 -46.65 5.70
C GLU A 130 -5.92 -45.82 6.86
N PHE A 131 -5.66 -44.54 6.63
CA PHE A 131 -4.97 -43.67 7.60
C PHE A 131 -3.56 -44.15 8.00
N GLY A 132 -2.87 -44.98 7.21
CA GLY A 132 -1.48 -45.36 7.44
C GLY A 132 -0.54 -44.20 7.87
N PRO A 133 -0.59 -43.03 7.20
CA PRO A 133 0.10 -41.80 7.63
C PRO A 133 -0.10 -41.42 9.11
N PHE A 134 -1.32 -41.55 9.64
CA PHE A 134 -1.65 -41.26 11.04
C PHE A 134 -0.80 -42.08 12.03
N PHE A 135 -0.50 -43.33 11.67
CA PHE A 135 0.25 -44.25 12.53
C PHE A 135 1.76 -44.12 12.33
N ARG A 136 2.21 -44.14 11.08
CA ARG A 136 3.65 -44.15 10.75
C ARG A 136 4.35 -42.84 11.12
N MET A 137 3.66 -41.70 10.91
CA MET A 137 4.16 -40.35 11.15
C MET A 137 5.65 -40.23 10.78
N SER A 138 5.96 -40.41 9.49
CA SER A 138 7.35 -40.52 9.01
C SER A 138 7.76 -39.36 8.11
N ALA A 139 6.87 -38.39 7.91
CA ALA A 139 7.12 -37.16 7.19
C ALA A 139 6.27 -36.03 7.78
N LEU A 140 6.64 -34.78 7.50
CA LEU A 140 5.84 -33.62 7.89
C LEU A 140 4.43 -33.67 7.26
N ASP A 141 4.31 -34.14 6.01
CA ASP A 141 3.04 -34.34 5.30
C ASP A 141 2.08 -35.33 5.99
N ASP A 142 2.61 -36.25 6.82
CA ASP A 142 1.79 -37.23 7.54
C ASP A 142 1.08 -36.61 8.76
N CYS A 143 1.51 -35.44 9.24
CA CYS A 143 1.04 -34.90 10.52
C CYS A 143 0.79 -33.39 10.57
N GLY A 144 1.64 -32.54 9.98
CA GLY A 144 1.68 -31.10 10.21
C GLY A 144 0.36 -30.37 10.05
N SER A 145 -0.14 -30.27 8.82
CA SER A 145 -1.40 -29.58 8.55
C SER A 145 -2.61 -30.32 9.13
N MET A 146 -2.57 -31.66 9.19
CA MET A 146 -3.62 -32.46 9.84
C MET A 146 -3.72 -32.12 11.34
N ALA A 147 -2.59 -31.89 11.99
CA ALA A 147 -2.53 -31.45 13.39
C ALA A 147 -2.97 -29.99 13.54
N ALA A 148 -2.65 -29.10 12.58
CA ALA A 148 -3.16 -27.73 12.57
C ALA A 148 -4.70 -27.70 12.52
N GLY A 149 -5.31 -28.42 11.58
CA GLY A 149 -6.77 -28.52 11.48
C GLY A 149 -7.41 -29.21 12.69
N LEU A 150 -6.75 -30.23 13.25
CA LEU A 150 -7.23 -30.91 14.46
C LEU A 150 -7.19 -29.99 15.67
N LEU A 151 -6.21 -29.09 15.76
CA LEU A 151 -6.11 -28.12 16.84
C LEU A 151 -7.23 -27.07 16.75
N ASP A 152 -7.56 -26.61 15.54
CA ASP A 152 -8.72 -25.72 15.34
C ASP A 152 -10.03 -26.44 15.73
N VAL A 153 -10.16 -27.75 15.48
CA VAL A 153 -11.29 -28.57 15.95
C VAL A 153 -11.26 -28.84 17.47
N TYR A 154 -10.07 -28.98 18.05
CA TYR A 154 -9.90 -29.20 19.48
C TYR A 154 -10.47 -28.06 20.32
N ALA A 155 -10.48 -26.83 19.79
CA ALA A 155 -11.13 -25.68 20.43
C ALA A 155 -12.63 -25.88 20.70
N PHE A 156 -13.29 -26.80 19.97
CA PHE A 156 -14.70 -27.13 20.15
C PHE A 156 -14.93 -28.41 20.97
N ASP A 157 -14.19 -29.48 20.65
CA ASP A 157 -14.51 -30.83 21.15
C ASP A 157 -13.63 -31.25 22.35
N GLN A 158 -12.44 -30.66 22.51
CA GLN A 158 -11.51 -30.88 23.63
C GLN A 158 -11.20 -32.34 24.00
N ARG A 159 -11.29 -33.28 23.04
CA ARG A 159 -11.08 -34.71 23.33
C ARG A 159 -9.65 -35.04 23.74
N VAL A 160 -9.53 -36.02 24.64
CA VAL A 160 -8.23 -36.48 25.18
C VAL A 160 -7.34 -37.13 24.12
N ASP A 161 -7.93 -37.88 23.19
CA ASP A 161 -7.23 -38.54 22.09
C ASP A 161 -6.74 -37.54 21.03
N TYR A 162 -7.46 -36.43 20.84
CA TYR A 162 -7.01 -35.32 19.99
C TYR A 162 -5.73 -34.71 20.56
N MET A 163 -5.75 -34.32 21.84
CA MET A 163 -4.56 -33.79 22.51
C MET A 163 -3.40 -34.78 22.52
N ALA A 164 -3.66 -36.07 22.67
CA ALA A 164 -2.63 -37.11 22.57
C ALA A 164 -1.97 -37.13 21.18
N TYR A 165 -2.76 -37.02 20.10
CA TYR A 165 -2.23 -36.91 18.75
C TYR A 165 -1.42 -35.62 18.55
N LEU A 166 -1.95 -34.46 18.98
CA LEU A 166 -1.27 -33.16 18.84
C LEU A 166 0.11 -33.17 19.52
N LYS A 167 0.20 -33.69 20.75
CA LYS A 167 1.49 -33.83 21.46
C LYS A 167 2.47 -34.72 20.71
N ARG A 168 2.00 -35.84 20.15
CA ARG A 168 2.82 -36.75 19.36
C ARG A 168 3.32 -36.11 18.06
N ALA A 169 2.46 -35.36 17.36
CA ALA A 169 2.85 -34.61 16.17
C ALA A 169 3.90 -33.53 16.49
N ALA A 170 3.73 -32.80 17.59
CA ALA A 170 4.70 -31.80 18.02
C ALA A 170 6.06 -32.42 18.38
N ASP A 171 6.08 -33.55 19.10
CA ASP A 171 7.31 -34.32 19.37
C ASP A 171 7.99 -34.76 18.08
N TYR A 172 7.22 -35.29 17.13
CA TYR A 172 7.77 -35.72 15.85
C TYR A 172 8.45 -34.56 15.11
N ILE A 173 7.75 -33.44 14.90
CA ILE A 173 8.28 -32.30 14.14
C ILE A 173 9.54 -31.74 14.82
N MET A 174 9.49 -31.49 16.13
CA MET A 174 10.59 -30.84 16.84
C MET A 174 11.77 -31.76 17.09
N ASN A 175 11.55 -33.05 17.35
CA ASN A 175 12.59 -33.93 17.89
C ASN A 175 12.99 -35.08 16.95
N ARG A 176 12.13 -35.49 16.01
CA ARG A 176 12.36 -36.69 15.19
C ARG A 176 12.51 -36.42 13.70
N GLN A 177 11.80 -35.43 13.16
CA GLN A 177 11.96 -35.02 11.77
C GLN A 177 13.43 -34.68 11.51
N LEU A 178 13.92 -35.11 10.34
CA LEU A 178 15.28 -34.87 9.89
C LEU A 178 15.56 -33.36 9.83
N LYS A 179 16.76 -32.98 10.27
CA LYS A 179 17.22 -31.58 10.31
C LYS A 179 18.65 -31.48 9.82
N LEU A 180 18.99 -30.32 9.27
CA LEU A 180 20.35 -29.87 9.07
C LEU A 180 21.05 -29.59 10.43
N PRO A 181 22.39 -29.45 10.47
CA PRO A 181 23.13 -29.16 11.70
C PRO A 181 22.67 -27.88 12.43
N ASP A 182 22.13 -26.91 11.70
CA ASP A 182 21.57 -25.66 12.23
C ASP A 182 20.10 -25.80 12.67
N SER A 183 19.57 -27.03 12.74
CA SER A 183 18.18 -27.35 13.09
C SER A 183 17.11 -26.98 12.05
N THR A 184 17.48 -26.66 10.81
CA THR A 184 16.51 -26.47 9.72
C THR A 184 15.88 -27.81 9.32
N LEU A 185 14.55 -27.88 9.26
CA LEU A 185 13.83 -29.08 8.83
C LEU A 185 14.16 -29.42 7.37
N CYS A 186 14.41 -30.69 7.09
CA CYS A 186 14.71 -31.18 5.74
C CYS A 186 14.21 -32.62 5.54
N ARG A 187 14.37 -33.15 4.33
CA ARG A 187 13.98 -34.51 3.91
C ARG A 187 15.20 -35.27 3.36
N ASP A 188 15.11 -36.59 3.31
CA ASP A 188 16.11 -37.46 2.69
C ASP A 188 15.83 -37.79 1.21
N HIS A 189 14.77 -37.20 0.65
CA HIS A 189 14.34 -37.33 -0.73
C HIS A 189 14.16 -35.94 -1.37
N PRO A 190 14.43 -35.73 -2.68
CA PRO A 190 14.99 -36.71 -3.63
C PRO A 190 16.49 -36.97 -3.40
N ARG A 191 17.13 -36.13 -2.57
CA ARG A 191 18.51 -36.29 -2.12
C ARG A 191 18.57 -36.16 -0.59
N ALA A 192 19.64 -36.70 0.00
CA ALA A 192 19.87 -36.59 1.42
C ALA A 192 19.90 -35.12 1.86
N LEU A 193 19.19 -34.80 2.94
CA LEU A 193 19.18 -33.49 3.60
C LEU A 193 18.67 -32.33 2.69
N THR A 194 17.68 -32.60 1.84
CA THR A 194 17.04 -31.58 0.99
C THR A 194 16.03 -30.76 1.78
N ILE A 195 16.13 -29.42 1.77
CA ILE A 195 15.07 -28.53 2.29
C ILE A 195 13.99 -28.40 1.23
N TRP A 196 12.73 -28.68 1.58
CA TRP A 196 11.56 -28.44 0.72
C TRP A 196 10.83 -27.21 1.21
N ALA A 197 10.49 -26.26 0.33
CA ALA A 197 9.73 -25.07 0.70
C ALA A 197 8.41 -25.38 1.43
N ASP A 198 7.72 -26.44 0.99
CA ASP A 198 6.46 -26.94 1.54
C ASP A 198 6.55 -27.23 3.05
N ASP A 199 7.71 -27.68 3.53
CA ASP A 199 7.92 -28.10 4.92
C ASP A 199 7.69 -26.97 5.93
N LEU A 200 7.79 -25.71 5.49
CA LEU A 200 7.45 -24.57 6.35
C LEU A 200 5.97 -24.60 6.72
N TYR A 201 5.09 -24.83 5.74
CA TYR A 201 3.65 -24.94 6.01
C TYR A 201 3.29 -26.25 6.73
N MET A 202 4.02 -27.34 6.45
CA MET A 202 3.81 -28.61 7.13
C MET A 202 4.36 -28.64 8.57
N SER A 203 4.84 -27.51 9.09
CA SER A 203 5.36 -27.42 10.47
C SER A 203 4.88 -26.17 11.21
N VAL A 204 5.16 -24.98 10.66
CA VAL A 204 5.01 -23.69 11.33
C VAL A 204 3.56 -23.36 11.75
N PRO A 205 2.53 -23.49 10.90
CA PRO A 205 1.14 -23.23 11.28
C PRO A 205 0.65 -24.04 12.49
N PHE A 206 1.08 -25.30 12.60
CA PHE A 206 0.72 -26.16 13.72
C PHE A 206 1.50 -25.77 14.99
N LEU A 207 2.81 -25.57 14.88
CA LEU A 207 3.64 -25.18 16.02
C LEU A 207 3.23 -23.81 16.60
N ALA A 208 2.92 -22.83 15.74
CA ALA A 208 2.42 -21.53 16.17
C ALA A 208 1.12 -21.64 16.98
N ARG A 209 0.18 -22.49 16.53
CA ARG A 209 -1.05 -22.81 17.26
C ARG A 209 -0.79 -23.54 18.58
N MET A 210 0.13 -24.51 18.59
CA MET A 210 0.52 -25.22 19.81
C MET A 210 1.15 -24.28 20.84
N GLY A 211 2.02 -23.37 20.40
CA GLY A 211 2.58 -22.31 21.24
C GLY A 211 1.50 -21.45 21.87
N LYS A 212 0.52 -20.99 21.08
CA LYS A 212 -0.62 -20.21 21.58
C LYS A 212 -1.48 -21.00 22.58
N LEU A 213 -1.75 -22.28 22.29
CA LEU A 213 -2.59 -23.13 23.15
C LEU A 213 -1.94 -23.45 24.49
N THR A 214 -0.63 -23.71 24.49
CA THR A 214 0.10 -24.22 25.66
C THR A 214 0.82 -23.13 26.44
N GLY A 215 1.13 -22.00 25.81
CA GLY A 215 2.02 -20.97 26.35
C GLY A 215 3.50 -21.40 26.38
N ASP A 216 3.86 -22.55 25.81
CA ASP A 216 5.24 -23.04 25.77
C ASP A 216 6.01 -22.32 24.64
N PRO A 217 7.02 -21.49 24.97
CA PRO A 217 7.72 -20.69 23.98
C PRO A 217 8.51 -21.56 22.99
N ARG A 218 8.89 -22.79 23.36
CA ARG A 218 9.71 -23.66 22.50
C ARG A 218 9.05 -23.93 21.14
N TYR A 219 7.72 -24.00 21.10
CA TYR A 219 7.00 -24.20 19.83
C TYR A 219 7.13 -22.98 18.91
N VAL A 220 6.97 -21.78 19.47
CA VAL A 220 7.02 -20.53 18.72
C VAL A 220 8.47 -20.22 18.32
N ASP A 221 9.42 -20.39 19.22
CA ASP A 221 10.85 -20.16 18.96
C ASP A 221 11.35 -21.07 17.83
N PHE A 222 10.98 -22.36 17.85
CA PHE A 222 11.32 -23.29 16.78
C PHE A 222 10.65 -22.89 15.46
N ALA A 223 9.39 -22.45 15.49
CA ALA A 223 8.68 -22.00 14.29
C ALA A 223 9.29 -20.73 13.68
N ILE A 224 9.72 -19.77 14.51
CA ILE A 224 10.45 -18.57 14.07
C ILE A 224 11.78 -18.97 13.41
N HIS A 225 12.53 -19.86 14.06
CA HIS A 225 13.79 -20.38 13.52
C HIS A 225 13.60 -21.02 12.14
N GLN A 226 12.54 -21.82 11.95
CA GLN A 226 12.26 -22.37 10.62
C GLN A 226 11.97 -21.27 9.58
N VAL A 227 11.21 -20.23 9.91
CA VAL A 227 10.97 -19.12 8.97
C VAL A 227 12.27 -18.41 8.61
N GLU A 228 13.13 -18.11 9.59
CA GLU A 228 14.42 -17.46 9.36
C GLU A 228 15.32 -18.31 8.45
N GLN A 229 15.44 -19.61 8.72
CA GLN A 229 16.29 -20.50 7.94
C GLN A 229 15.74 -20.78 6.54
N PHE A 230 14.43 -20.92 6.37
CA PHE A 230 13.85 -21.10 5.03
C PHE A 230 14.01 -19.83 4.19
N ASN A 231 13.93 -18.64 4.81
CA ASN A 231 14.31 -17.40 4.14
C ASN A 231 15.78 -17.37 3.76
N HIS A 232 16.66 -17.87 4.63
CA HIS A 232 18.09 -17.94 4.33
C HIS A 232 18.39 -18.87 3.14
N TYR A 233 17.81 -20.07 3.11
CA TYR A 233 18.17 -21.10 2.13
C TYR A 233 17.43 -21.00 0.80
N LEU A 234 16.17 -20.54 0.79
CA LEU A 234 15.30 -20.68 -0.37
C LEU A 234 15.04 -19.36 -1.10
N PHE A 235 15.26 -18.20 -0.46
CA PHE A 235 14.98 -16.91 -1.07
C PHE A 235 15.97 -16.59 -2.18
N ASP A 236 15.45 -16.27 -3.36
CA ASP A 236 16.21 -15.73 -4.48
C ASP A 236 16.11 -14.20 -4.49
N PRO A 237 17.18 -13.47 -4.12
CA PRO A 237 17.17 -12.01 -4.14
C PRO A 237 17.08 -11.43 -5.56
N ALA A 238 17.42 -12.20 -6.60
CA ALA A 238 17.38 -11.71 -7.98
C ALA A 238 15.94 -11.55 -8.50
N THR A 239 15.06 -12.50 -8.14
CA THR A 239 13.65 -12.48 -8.54
C THR A 239 12.74 -11.95 -7.44
N GLY A 240 13.15 -12.05 -6.18
CA GLY A 240 12.29 -11.84 -5.02
C GLY A 240 11.35 -13.03 -4.74
N LEU A 241 11.59 -14.18 -5.38
CA LEU A 241 10.83 -15.41 -5.20
C LEU A 241 11.62 -16.41 -4.35
N TYR A 242 11.03 -17.60 -4.13
CA TYR A 242 11.69 -18.69 -3.43
C TYR A 242 11.83 -19.90 -4.35
N PHE A 243 12.99 -20.56 -4.30
CA PHE A 243 13.17 -21.85 -4.93
C PHE A 243 12.32 -22.92 -4.24
N HIS A 244 11.85 -23.90 -4.99
CA HIS A 244 11.12 -25.04 -4.43
C HIS A 244 11.96 -25.80 -3.39
N CYS A 245 13.29 -25.85 -3.58
CA CYS A 245 14.15 -26.59 -2.67
C CYS A 245 15.60 -26.09 -2.62
N TYR A 246 16.33 -26.62 -1.64
CA TYR A 246 17.77 -26.49 -1.50
C TYR A 246 18.41 -27.85 -1.21
N TYR A 247 19.39 -28.24 -2.03
CA TYR A 247 20.15 -29.47 -1.91
C TYR A 247 21.40 -29.21 -1.06
N SER A 248 21.38 -29.56 0.22
CA SER A 248 22.48 -29.22 1.14
C SER A 248 23.78 -29.96 0.84
N ASP A 249 23.70 -31.15 0.23
CA ASP A 249 24.88 -31.94 -0.16
C ASP A 249 25.70 -31.25 -1.28
N MET A 250 25.03 -30.52 -2.16
CA MET A 250 25.63 -29.80 -3.28
C MET A 250 25.79 -28.30 -3.01
N GLY A 251 25.08 -27.76 -2.01
CA GLY A 251 25.07 -26.34 -1.71
C GLY A 251 24.36 -25.49 -2.77
N VAL A 252 23.37 -26.05 -3.47
CA VAL A 252 22.67 -25.39 -4.57
C VAL A 252 21.15 -25.45 -4.42
N ASN A 253 20.46 -24.44 -4.93
CA ASN A 253 19.01 -24.40 -5.01
C ASN A 253 18.48 -25.24 -6.19
N GLY A 254 17.22 -25.65 -6.08
CA GLY A 254 16.49 -26.30 -7.17
C GLY A 254 16.24 -25.38 -8.36
N VAL A 255 15.72 -25.95 -9.45
CA VAL A 255 15.67 -25.26 -10.76
C VAL A 255 14.49 -24.31 -10.97
N VAL A 256 13.57 -24.18 -10.00
CA VAL A 256 12.27 -23.54 -10.24
C VAL A 256 11.75 -22.72 -9.07
N HIS A 257 11.09 -21.60 -9.41
CA HIS A 257 10.21 -20.84 -8.52
C HIS A 257 8.78 -21.38 -8.64
N TRP A 258 8.57 -22.59 -8.11
CA TRP A 258 7.27 -23.24 -8.19
C TRP A 258 6.24 -22.47 -7.35
N GLY A 259 5.09 -22.15 -7.95
CA GLY A 259 4.12 -21.25 -7.35
C GLY A 259 3.54 -21.76 -6.04
N ARG A 260 3.21 -23.05 -5.92
CA ARG A 260 2.54 -23.56 -4.72
C ARG A 260 3.50 -23.69 -3.54
N ALA A 261 4.77 -24.04 -3.80
CA ALA A 261 5.84 -23.94 -2.80
C ALA A 261 5.95 -22.52 -2.24
N ASN A 262 5.95 -21.50 -3.10
CA ASN A 262 5.95 -20.10 -2.67
C ASN A 262 4.68 -19.74 -1.87
N GLY A 263 3.51 -20.22 -2.32
CA GLY A 263 2.25 -20.06 -1.60
C GLY A 263 2.28 -20.66 -0.20
N TRP A 264 2.85 -21.86 -0.02
CA TRP A 264 3.00 -22.49 1.29
C TRP A 264 3.88 -21.68 2.23
N LEU A 265 5.02 -21.18 1.74
CA LEU A 265 5.89 -20.29 2.51
C LEU A 265 5.14 -19.03 2.96
N ALA A 266 4.41 -18.39 2.04
CA ALA A 266 3.66 -17.17 2.28
C ALA A 266 2.57 -17.37 3.35
N MET A 267 1.79 -18.44 3.23
CA MET A 267 0.75 -18.80 4.20
C MET A 267 1.35 -19.12 5.58
N ALA A 268 2.44 -19.88 5.63
CA ALA A 268 3.07 -20.28 6.88
C ALA A 268 3.58 -19.07 7.68
N GLN A 269 4.23 -18.13 7.00
CA GLN A 269 4.69 -16.87 7.62
C GLN A 269 3.52 -16.04 8.13
N ALA A 270 2.46 -15.85 7.33
CA ALA A 270 1.27 -15.11 7.75
C ALA A 270 0.61 -15.74 8.99
N MET A 271 0.48 -17.08 9.00
CA MET A 271 -0.11 -17.80 10.13
C MET A 271 0.76 -17.75 11.39
N LEU A 272 2.09 -17.75 11.27
CA LEU A 272 2.98 -17.55 12.41
C LEU A 272 2.78 -16.15 13.02
N ILE A 273 2.83 -15.11 12.19
CA ILE A 273 2.69 -13.71 12.62
C ILE A 273 1.35 -13.47 13.35
N ASP A 274 0.27 -14.10 12.87
CA ASP A 274 -1.06 -14.04 13.49
C ASP A 274 -1.10 -14.59 14.92
N HIS A 275 -0.29 -15.61 15.20
CA HIS A 275 -0.24 -16.29 16.48
C HIS A 275 0.80 -15.71 17.45
N LEU A 276 1.62 -14.76 17.00
CA LEU A 276 2.58 -14.05 17.85
C LEU A 276 1.93 -12.92 18.66
N PRO A 277 2.34 -12.73 19.93
CA PRO A 277 2.00 -11.53 20.70
C PRO A 277 2.31 -10.25 19.91
N LYS A 278 1.46 -9.22 20.06
CA LYS A 278 1.61 -7.95 19.31
C LYS A 278 2.98 -7.29 19.51
N ASN A 279 3.56 -7.43 20.69
CA ASN A 279 4.86 -6.88 21.10
C ASN A 279 6.01 -7.90 21.02
N HIS A 280 5.82 -9.04 20.34
CA HIS A 280 6.88 -10.03 20.21
C HIS A 280 8.09 -9.43 19.45
N PRO A 281 9.33 -9.54 19.95
CA PRO A 281 10.50 -8.83 19.39
C PRO A 281 10.79 -9.20 17.93
N LYS A 282 10.49 -10.44 17.54
CA LYS A 282 10.66 -10.93 16.17
C LYS A 282 9.55 -10.56 15.19
N LYS A 283 8.44 -9.96 15.66
CA LYS A 283 7.26 -9.74 14.81
C LYS A 283 7.55 -8.79 13.64
N ALA A 284 8.30 -7.71 13.87
CA ALA A 284 8.66 -6.76 12.82
C ALA A 284 9.55 -7.39 11.74
N GLU A 285 10.52 -8.21 12.13
CA GLU A 285 11.40 -8.94 11.21
C GLU A 285 10.60 -9.91 10.32
N LEU A 286 9.71 -10.69 10.92
CA LEU A 286 8.85 -11.64 10.21
C LEU A 286 7.88 -10.95 9.24
N ILE A 287 7.31 -9.80 9.64
CA ILE A 287 6.52 -8.96 8.74
C ILE A 287 7.39 -8.45 7.58
N GLY A 288 8.67 -8.13 7.82
CA GLY A 288 9.63 -7.77 6.79
C GLY A 288 9.87 -8.88 5.77
N PHE A 289 10.00 -10.14 6.21
CA PHE A 289 10.09 -11.29 5.28
C PHE A 289 8.80 -11.47 4.48
N LEU A 290 7.64 -11.38 5.14
CA LEU A 290 6.35 -11.50 4.47
C LEU A 290 6.13 -10.41 3.42
N LEU A 291 6.40 -9.15 3.76
CA LEU A 291 6.26 -8.02 2.83
C LEU A 291 7.19 -8.17 1.63
N ARG A 292 8.44 -8.62 1.86
CA ARG A 292 9.40 -8.89 0.78
C ARG A 292 8.86 -9.94 -0.19
N GLN A 293 8.31 -11.03 0.34
CA GLN A 293 7.71 -12.08 -0.48
C GLN A 293 6.48 -11.59 -1.24
N VAL A 294 5.59 -10.81 -0.59
CA VAL A 294 4.41 -10.20 -1.21
C VAL A 294 4.80 -9.33 -2.41
N ILE A 295 5.79 -8.45 -2.23
CA ILE A 295 6.33 -7.62 -3.32
C ILE A 295 6.96 -8.49 -4.42
N GLY A 296 7.63 -9.58 -4.01
CA GLY A 296 8.27 -10.54 -4.91
C GLY A 296 7.27 -11.16 -5.89
N PHE A 297 6.30 -11.93 -5.38
CA PHE A 297 5.33 -12.60 -6.25
C PHE A 297 4.39 -11.62 -6.95
N SER A 298 4.09 -10.44 -6.39
CA SER A 298 3.17 -9.49 -7.04
C SER A 298 3.66 -8.99 -8.40
N ARG A 299 4.98 -8.99 -8.64
CA ARG A 299 5.58 -8.62 -9.94
C ARG A 299 5.23 -9.60 -11.06
N TYR A 300 4.82 -10.81 -10.70
CA TYR A 300 4.54 -11.93 -11.60
C TYR A 300 3.04 -12.26 -11.67
N GLN A 301 2.18 -11.38 -11.16
CA GLN A 301 0.73 -11.52 -11.32
C GLN A 301 0.38 -11.32 -12.80
N ASP A 302 -0.39 -12.24 -13.38
CA ASP A 302 -0.85 -12.13 -14.75
C ASP A 302 -1.85 -10.97 -14.86
N ASN A 303 -1.52 -9.96 -15.67
CA ASN A 303 -2.31 -8.74 -15.80
C ASN A 303 -3.71 -8.98 -16.40
N ALA A 304 -3.89 -10.06 -17.16
CA ALA A 304 -5.16 -10.34 -17.83
C ALA A 304 -6.17 -11.02 -16.90
N THR A 305 -5.70 -11.88 -16.00
CA THR A 305 -6.56 -12.73 -15.16
C THR A 305 -6.46 -12.43 -13.68
N GLY A 306 -5.43 -11.72 -13.23
CA GLY A 306 -5.10 -11.54 -11.82
C GLY A 306 -4.52 -12.80 -11.14
N LEU A 307 -4.34 -13.90 -11.88
CA LEU A 307 -3.83 -15.17 -11.36
C LEU A 307 -2.30 -15.25 -11.48
N TRP A 308 -1.71 -16.33 -10.94
CA TRP A 308 -0.28 -16.63 -11.10
C TRP A 308 -0.07 -17.92 -11.88
N HIS A 309 1.07 -17.97 -12.56
CA HIS A 309 1.53 -19.14 -13.29
C HIS A 309 2.08 -20.21 -12.33
N GLN A 310 1.92 -21.48 -12.71
CA GLN A 310 2.49 -22.66 -12.04
C GLN A 310 3.99 -22.49 -11.75
N VAL A 311 4.73 -21.91 -12.70
CA VAL A 311 6.10 -21.45 -12.50
C VAL A 311 6.08 -19.93 -12.58
N LEU A 312 6.37 -19.26 -11.46
CA LEU A 312 6.05 -17.84 -11.28
C LEU A 312 6.77 -16.93 -12.26
N ASP A 313 8.06 -17.16 -12.50
CA ASP A 313 8.89 -16.34 -13.39
C ASP A 313 8.81 -16.76 -14.87
N LYS A 314 7.80 -17.57 -15.23
CA LYS A 314 7.61 -18.12 -16.57
C LYS A 314 6.17 -17.88 -17.07
N PRO A 315 5.95 -16.79 -17.84
CA PRO A 315 4.61 -16.42 -18.29
C PRO A 315 4.01 -17.41 -19.31
N ASP A 316 4.81 -18.35 -19.84
CA ASP A 316 4.37 -19.42 -20.73
C ASP A 316 3.95 -20.70 -19.98
N ALA A 317 4.18 -20.80 -18.67
CA ALA A 317 3.57 -21.84 -17.84
C ALA A 317 2.07 -21.59 -17.70
N TYR A 318 1.27 -22.61 -17.36
CA TYR A 318 -0.17 -22.41 -17.19
C TYR A 318 -0.51 -21.65 -15.91
N LEU A 319 -1.62 -20.91 -15.90
CA LEU A 319 -2.19 -20.30 -14.69
C LEU A 319 -2.72 -21.36 -13.73
N GLU A 320 -2.40 -21.24 -12.44
CA GLU A 320 -2.69 -22.24 -11.42
C GLU A 320 -3.54 -21.66 -10.27
N THR A 321 -4.62 -22.37 -9.94
CA THR A 321 -5.68 -21.88 -9.04
C THR A 321 -5.28 -21.91 -7.56
N SER A 322 -4.61 -22.96 -7.08
CA SER A 322 -4.19 -23.04 -5.68
C SER A 322 -3.16 -21.97 -5.29
N VAL A 323 -2.15 -21.75 -6.13
CA VAL A 323 -1.14 -20.68 -6.01
C VAL A 323 -1.81 -19.32 -5.83
N SER A 324 -2.74 -19.02 -6.74
CA SER A 324 -3.44 -17.74 -6.74
C SER A 324 -4.29 -17.56 -5.48
N ALA A 325 -4.94 -18.61 -4.98
CA ALA A 325 -5.68 -18.59 -3.73
C ALA A 325 -4.76 -18.35 -2.52
N MET A 326 -3.60 -19.00 -2.45
CA MET A 326 -2.64 -18.85 -1.35
C MET A 326 -2.07 -17.42 -1.27
N PHE A 327 -1.76 -16.82 -2.42
CA PHE A 327 -1.31 -15.43 -2.49
C PHE A 327 -2.43 -14.45 -2.16
N ALA A 328 -3.64 -14.65 -2.69
CA ALA A 328 -4.80 -13.84 -2.35
C ALA A 328 -5.08 -13.83 -0.84
N TYR A 329 -5.09 -15.02 -0.20
CA TYR A 329 -5.20 -15.16 1.25
C TYR A 329 -4.08 -14.38 1.97
N THR A 330 -2.83 -14.60 1.57
CA THR A 330 -1.69 -14.02 2.29
C THR A 330 -1.72 -12.50 2.26
N VAL A 331 -1.97 -11.91 1.09
CA VAL A 331 -2.05 -10.45 0.93
C VAL A 331 -3.25 -9.88 1.68
N ALA A 332 -4.43 -10.48 1.53
CA ALA A 332 -5.64 -10.00 2.20
C ALA A 332 -5.51 -10.09 3.73
N LYS A 333 -5.00 -11.22 4.27
CA LYS A 333 -4.72 -11.40 5.69
C LYS A 333 -3.75 -10.33 6.20
N ALA A 334 -2.62 -10.14 5.53
CA ALA A 334 -1.60 -9.20 5.95
C ALA A 334 -2.09 -7.73 5.93
N VAL A 335 -2.94 -7.37 4.97
CA VAL A 335 -3.59 -6.05 4.95
C VAL A 335 -4.62 -5.91 6.06
N ASN A 336 -5.51 -6.89 6.22
CA ASN A 336 -6.60 -6.84 7.19
C ASN A 336 -6.08 -6.77 8.65
N GLU A 337 -4.95 -7.41 8.93
CA GLU A 337 -4.28 -7.36 10.23
C GLU A 337 -3.41 -6.10 10.42
N GLY A 338 -3.28 -5.26 9.39
CA GLY A 338 -2.48 -4.05 9.42
C GLY A 338 -0.96 -4.29 9.43
N TRP A 339 -0.50 -5.47 9.02
CA TRP A 339 0.92 -5.79 8.94
C TRP A 339 1.59 -5.13 7.73
N ILE A 340 0.86 -5.04 6.62
CA ILE A 340 1.31 -4.37 5.40
C ILE A 340 0.28 -3.35 4.95
N HIS A 341 0.74 -2.40 4.14
CA HIS A 341 -0.05 -1.23 3.75
C HIS A 341 -1.32 -1.60 2.96
N PRO A 342 -2.50 -0.97 3.20
CA PRO A 342 -3.76 -1.29 2.51
C PRO A 342 -3.75 -1.24 0.97
N ARG A 343 -2.75 -0.58 0.37
CA ARG A 343 -2.53 -0.53 -1.08
C ARG A 343 -2.37 -1.90 -1.72
N TYR A 344 -1.77 -2.83 -0.99
CA TYR A 344 -1.53 -4.17 -1.51
C TYR A 344 -2.83 -4.98 -1.65
N LEU A 345 -3.96 -4.51 -1.08
CA LEU A 345 -5.24 -5.20 -1.18
C LEU A 345 -5.74 -5.35 -2.62
N SER A 346 -5.34 -4.46 -3.54
CA SER A 346 -5.69 -4.61 -4.96
C SER A 346 -5.17 -5.93 -5.54
N ILE A 347 -3.95 -6.34 -5.19
CA ILE A 347 -3.36 -7.62 -5.62
C ILE A 347 -4.27 -8.79 -5.25
N ALA A 348 -4.76 -8.81 -4.00
CA ALA A 348 -5.66 -9.86 -3.53
C ALA A 348 -7.04 -9.81 -4.20
N ARG A 349 -7.56 -8.61 -4.47
CA ARG A 349 -8.86 -8.41 -5.13
C ARG A 349 -8.82 -8.84 -6.60
N ASP A 350 -7.75 -8.51 -7.31
CA ASP A 350 -7.56 -8.91 -8.70
C ASP A 350 -7.42 -10.43 -8.80
N ALA A 351 -6.65 -11.03 -7.88
CA ALA A 351 -6.56 -12.48 -7.73
C ALA A 351 -7.91 -13.14 -7.46
N TRP A 352 -8.70 -12.56 -6.55
CA TRP A 352 -10.03 -13.07 -6.24
C TRP A 352 -10.97 -13.00 -7.45
N GLY A 353 -10.94 -11.91 -8.22
CA GLY A 353 -11.67 -11.79 -9.49
C GLY A 353 -11.33 -12.92 -10.47
N GLY A 354 -10.04 -13.24 -10.60
CA GLY A 354 -9.58 -14.39 -11.37
C GLY A 354 -10.07 -15.74 -10.82
N LEU A 355 -10.01 -15.93 -9.50
CA LEU A 355 -10.41 -17.17 -8.83
C LEU A 355 -11.91 -17.46 -8.97
N LEU A 356 -12.76 -16.43 -8.98
CA LEU A 356 -14.20 -16.59 -9.22
C LEU A 356 -14.48 -17.27 -10.58
N SER A 357 -13.64 -17.02 -11.59
CA SER A 357 -13.76 -17.67 -12.90
C SER A 357 -13.37 -19.16 -12.90
N ARG A 358 -12.77 -19.65 -11.81
CA ARG A 358 -12.34 -21.05 -11.63
C ARG A 358 -13.33 -21.88 -10.82
N ILE A 359 -14.42 -21.27 -10.35
CA ILE A 359 -15.48 -21.96 -9.61
C ILE A 359 -16.63 -22.23 -10.58
N THR A 360 -16.99 -23.50 -10.76
CA THR A 360 -18.13 -23.86 -11.61
C THR A 360 -19.46 -23.44 -10.96
N PRO A 361 -20.57 -23.37 -11.72
CA PRO A 361 -21.91 -23.23 -11.14
C PRO A 361 -22.30 -24.37 -10.18
N GLY A 362 -21.57 -25.49 -10.19
CA GLY A 362 -21.71 -26.60 -9.25
C GLY A 362 -21.01 -26.37 -7.91
N GLY A 363 -20.04 -25.46 -7.86
CA GLY A 363 -19.15 -25.26 -6.71
C GLY A 363 -17.82 -26.02 -6.81
N GLU A 364 -17.53 -26.60 -7.97
CA GLU A 364 -16.30 -27.33 -8.21
C GLU A 364 -15.16 -26.33 -8.55
N LEU A 365 -13.96 -26.58 -8.04
CA LEU A 365 -12.79 -25.75 -8.26
C LEU A 365 -11.90 -26.30 -9.38
N GLN A 366 -11.68 -25.53 -10.44
CA GLN A 366 -10.94 -25.95 -11.62
C GLN A 366 -9.47 -25.53 -11.59
N ASP A 367 -8.67 -26.16 -12.46
CA ASP A 367 -7.27 -25.78 -12.74
C ASP A 367 -6.31 -25.86 -11.55
N VAL A 368 -6.53 -26.81 -10.63
CA VAL A 368 -5.65 -27.06 -9.49
C VAL A 368 -4.60 -28.10 -9.86
N CYS A 369 -3.33 -27.73 -9.78
CA CYS A 369 -2.20 -28.63 -10.00
C CYS A 369 -2.19 -29.73 -8.93
N ILE A 370 -2.09 -31.00 -9.35
CA ILE A 370 -2.02 -32.13 -8.43
C ILE A 370 -0.72 -32.12 -7.60
N GLY A 371 -0.64 -32.99 -6.59
CA GLY A 371 0.57 -33.19 -5.78
C GLY A 371 1.84 -33.30 -6.65
N THR A 372 2.87 -32.54 -6.30
CA THR A 372 4.05 -32.31 -7.14
C THR A 372 5.30 -32.45 -6.27
N ASN A 373 6.22 -33.34 -6.68
CA ASN A 373 7.50 -33.56 -6.01
C ASN A 373 8.57 -32.58 -6.50
N ILE A 374 9.77 -32.65 -5.94
CA ILE A 374 10.95 -32.00 -6.52
C ILE A 374 11.49 -32.85 -7.67
N GLU A 375 11.74 -32.21 -8.81
CA GLU A 375 12.54 -32.72 -9.93
C GLU A 375 13.54 -31.65 -10.40
N ASP A 376 14.64 -32.11 -11.01
CA ASP A 376 15.72 -31.25 -11.54
C ASP A 376 15.41 -30.69 -12.94
N ASP A 377 14.37 -31.19 -13.62
CA ASP A 377 13.92 -30.69 -14.92
C ASP A 377 12.71 -29.75 -14.76
N ILE A 378 12.86 -28.49 -15.17
CA ILE A 378 11.76 -27.52 -15.13
C ILE A 378 10.54 -27.99 -15.95
N ARG A 379 10.72 -28.80 -17.01
CA ARG A 379 9.61 -29.35 -17.82
C ARG A 379 8.68 -30.21 -16.99
N PHE A 380 9.15 -30.84 -15.91
CA PHE A 380 8.30 -31.57 -14.98
C PHE A 380 7.19 -30.67 -14.42
N TYR A 381 7.54 -29.45 -13.99
CA TYR A 381 6.61 -28.49 -13.39
C TYR A 381 5.61 -27.94 -14.42
N TYR A 382 6.07 -27.63 -15.64
CA TYR A 382 5.23 -27.19 -16.74
C TYR A 382 4.15 -28.21 -17.12
N ASN A 383 4.48 -29.49 -17.03
CA ASN A 383 3.61 -30.59 -17.49
C ASN A 383 2.82 -31.24 -16.36
N ARG A 384 2.82 -30.67 -15.14
CA ARG A 384 2.01 -31.21 -14.04
C ARG A 384 0.53 -31.16 -14.39
N PRO A 385 -0.21 -32.28 -14.25
CA PRO A 385 -1.65 -32.29 -14.46
C PRO A 385 -2.38 -31.31 -13.57
N LYS A 386 -3.51 -30.80 -14.08
CA LYS A 386 -4.49 -30.05 -13.32
C LYS A 386 -5.76 -30.88 -13.19
N GLU A 387 -6.34 -30.89 -12.01
CA GLU A 387 -7.57 -31.60 -11.69
C GLU A 387 -8.64 -30.63 -11.18
N THR A 388 -9.91 -31.02 -11.37
CA THR A 388 -11.05 -30.35 -10.75
C THR A 388 -11.25 -30.93 -9.35
N ASP A 389 -11.52 -30.06 -8.37
CA ASP A 389 -11.67 -30.38 -6.94
C ASP A 389 -10.46 -31.07 -6.31
N ASP A 390 -9.28 -30.89 -6.88
CA ASP A 390 -8.07 -31.29 -6.18
C ASP A 390 -7.96 -30.57 -4.83
N LEU A 391 -7.67 -31.35 -3.78
CA LEU A 391 -7.78 -30.91 -2.39
C LEU A 391 -6.79 -29.79 -2.05
N HIS A 392 -5.70 -29.66 -2.82
CA HIS A 392 -4.67 -28.65 -2.60
C HIS A 392 -5.20 -27.23 -2.82
N GLY A 393 -6.28 -27.05 -3.59
CA GLY A 393 -6.87 -25.74 -3.87
C GLY A 393 -8.03 -25.35 -2.96
N LEU A 394 -8.77 -26.31 -2.40
CA LEU A 394 -10.04 -26.06 -1.71
C LEU A 394 -9.85 -25.27 -0.40
N GLY A 395 -8.94 -25.73 0.46
CA GLY A 395 -8.63 -25.02 1.71
C GLY A 395 -8.10 -23.60 1.47
N PRO A 396 -7.08 -23.40 0.61
CA PRO A 396 -6.61 -22.06 0.25
C PRO A 396 -7.69 -21.14 -0.34
N LEU A 397 -8.59 -21.67 -1.18
CA LEU A 397 -9.68 -20.87 -1.76
C LEU A 397 -10.64 -20.37 -0.68
N LEU A 398 -11.05 -21.23 0.26
CA LEU A 398 -11.94 -20.85 1.36
C LEU A 398 -11.26 -19.80 2.27
N LEU A 399 -9.97 -19.95 2.53
CA LEU A 399 -9.19 -18.98 3.29
C LEU A 399 -9.09 -17.63 2.56
N ALA A 400 -8.79 -17.64 1.26
CA ALA A 400 -8.72 -16.44 0.44
C ALA A 400 -10.06 -15.70 0.40
N GLY A 401 -11.14 -16.41 0.10
CA GLY A 401 -12.48 -15.84 0.07
C GLY A 401 -12.88 -15.26 1.42
N SER A 402 -12.55 -15.94 2.51
CA SER A 402 -12.86 -15.46 3.87
C SER A 402 -12.17 -14.15 4.19
N GLU A 403 -10.88 -14.00 3.83
CA GLU A 403 -10.13 -12.76 4.04
C GLU A 403 -10.57 -11.63 3.08
N ILE A 404 -10.96 -11.94 1.85
CA ILE A 404 -11.56 -10.97 0.93
C ILE A 404 -12.91 -10.49 1.46
N LEU A 405 -13.77 -11.41 1.92
CA LEU A 405 -15.06 -11.07 2.52
C LEU A 405 -14.88 -10.23 3.79
N ARG A 406 -13.86 -10.53 4.59
CA ARG A 406 -13.48 -9.70 5.75
C ARG A 406 -13.11 -8.28 5.32
N ALA A 407 -12.33 -8.13 4.25
CA ALA A 407 -11.97 -6.83 3.70
C ALA A 407 -13.16 -6.07 3.09
N GLU A 408 -14.12 -6.78 2.49
CA GLU A 408 -15.36 -6.20 1.94
C GLU A 408 -16.33 -5.74 3.03
N ARG A 409 -16.43 -6.51 4.13
CA ARG A 409 -17.28 -6.23 5.29
C ARG A 409 -16.65 -5.25 6.27
N ALA A 410 -15.34 -5.01 6.18
CA ALA A 410 -14.69 -3.94 6.92
C ALA A 410 -15.44 -2.63 6.61
N PRO A 411 -15.72 -1.78 7.62
CA PRO A 411 -16.39 -0.51 7.39
C PRO A 411 -15.66 0.21 6.27
N LYS A 412 -16.34 0.45 5.13
CA LYS A 412 -15.74 1.16 4.01
C LYS A 412 -15.23 2.48 4.56
N PRO A 413 -13.90 2.72 4.57
CA PRO A 413 -13.44 4.09 4.63
C PRO A 413 -14.11 4.79 3.44
N ALA A 414 -14.64 6.00 3.62
CA ALA A 414 -15.11 6.82 2.49
C ALA A 414 -14.10 6.69 1.34
N ALA A 415 -14.61 6.41 0.13
CA ALA A 415 -13.84 5.93 -1.02
C ALA A 415 -12.43 6.53 -1.07
N ARG A 416 -11.43 5.72 -0.72
CA ARG A 416 -10.02 6.11 -0.66
C ARG A 416 -9.44 6.09 -2.07
N THR A 417 -9.32 7.26 -2.68
CA THR A 417 -8.29 7.53 -3.68
C THR A 417 -6.92 7.43 -3.00
N GLY A 418 -5.96 6.75 -3.64
CA GLY A 418 -4.55 6.79 -3.23
C GLY A 418 -4.19 5.99 -1.97
N ALA A 419 -3.16 5.16 -2.10
CA ALA A 419 -2.50 4.52 -0.97
C ALA A 419 -1.79 5.54 -0.04
N PRO A 420 -1.96 5.51 1.30
CA PRO A 420 -1.14 6.34 2.18
C PRO A 420 0.36 5.98 2.13
N ALA A 421 1.23 6.96 1.93
CA ALA A 421 2.57 6.95 2.51
C ALA A 421 2.39 7.53 3.91
N LEU A 422 2.41 6.73 4.99
CA LEU A 422 2.12 7.14 6.39
C LEU A 422 1.37 8.50 6.45
N GLY A 423 0.14 8.45 5.91
CA GLY A 423 -0.40 9.56 5.12
C GLY A 423 -1.49 10.29 5.85
N TYR A 424 -1.40 11.62 5.82
CA TYR A 424 -2.43 12.58 6.21
C TYR A 424 -3.11 12.30 7.55
N GLY A 425 -2.83 13.13 8.55
CA GLY A 425 -3.46 12.98 9.85
C GLY A 425 -3.33 14.20 10.72
N THR A 426 -4.25 14.36 11.66
CA THR A 426 -4.11 15.35 12.73
C THR A 426 -2.99 14.91 13.68
N SER A 427 -2.30 15.87 14.30
CA SER A 427 -1.14 15.67 15.20
C SER A 427 -1.30 14.54 16.23
N VAL A 428 -2.50 14.34 16.75
CA VAL A 428 -2.84 13.30 17.75
C VAL A 428 -2.75 11.86 17.21
N ALA A 429 -2.72 11.67 15.89
CA ALA A 429 -2.77 10.35 15.24
C ALA A 429 -1.49 9.95 14.48
N ALA A 430 -0.53 10.85 14.30
CA ALA A 430 0.67 10.57 13.50
C ALA A 430 1.75 9.86 14.34
N GLN A 431 1.86 8.53 14.21
CA GLN A 431 3.01 7.79 14.72
C GLN A 431 4.16 7.89 13.72
N LEU A 432 5.23 8.61 14.08
CA LEU A 432 6.39 8.79 13.21
C LEU A 432 7.30 7.55 13.24
N PRO A 433 7.85 7.11 12.10
CA PRO A 433 8.87 6.08 12.08
C PRO A 433 10.18 6.61 12.69
N ALA A 434 11.05 5.71 13.15
CA ALA A 434 12.37 6.10 13.60
C ALA A 434 13.21 6.64 12.42
N PRO A 435 14.10 7.62 12.64
CA PRO A 435 15.04 8.06 11.61
C PRO A 435 15.80 6.88 10.98
N TYR A 436 15.96 6.93 9.67
CA TYR A 436 16.67 5.93 8.86
C TYR A 436 16.03 4.54 8.87
N THR A 437 14.73 4.44 9.19
CA THR A 437 13.95 3.18 9.02
C THR A 437 14.08 2.64 7.59
N THR A 438 14.16 3.53 6.60
CA THR A 438 14.60 3.22 5.24
C THR A 438 15.75 4.15 4.83
N ALA A 439 16.46 3.79 3.77
CA ALA A 439 17.45 4.68 3.17
C ALA A 439 16.76 5.86 2.46
N SER A 440 17.42 7.02 2.46
CA SER A 440 17.05 8.15 1.60
C SER A 440 17.36 7.80 0.14
N VAL A 441 16.41 8.04 -0.77
CA VAL A 441 16.56 7.69 -2.20
C VAL A 441 16.31 8.89 -3.08
N HIS A 442 17.28 9.25 -3.93
CA HIS A 442 17.05 10.27 -4.96
C HIS A 442 16.24 9.70 -6.12
N HIS A 443 15.01 10.19 -6.29
CA HIS A 443 14.08 9.76 -7.33
C HIS A 443 13.34 10.98 -7.91
N ASN A 444 13.92 11.56 -8.96
CA ASN A 444 13.35 12.73 -9.63
C ASN A 444 12.32 12.32 -10.69
N SER A 445 11.24 13.06 -10.81
CA SER A 445 10.30 12.92 -11.94
C SER A 445 10.84 13.60 -13.19
N LYS A 446 10.72 12.93 -14.33
CA LYS A 446 10.78 13.55 -15.66
C LYS A 446 9.38 14.05 -16.01
N VAL A 447 9.22 15.37 -16.13
CA VAL A 447 7.94 15.96 -16.53
C VAL A 447 7.82 15.94 -18.04
N VAL A 448 6.78 15.28 -18.57
CA VAL A 448 6.56 15.07 -20.01
C VAL A 448 5.46 15.96 -20.59
N GLY A 449 4.78 16.73 -19.75
CA GLY A 449 3.66 17.58 -20.15
C GLY A 449 2.37 16.80 -20.43
N TRP A 450 1.26 17.51 -20.52
CA TRP A 450 -0.06 16.92 -20.73
C TRP A 450 -0.36 16.70 -22.22
N PRO A 451 -0.83 15.49 -22.61
CA PRO A 451 -1.38 15.28 -23.93
C PRO A 451 -2.63 16.15 -24.19
N GLU A 452 -2.91 16.43 -25.46
CA GLU A 452 -4.10 17.19 -25.84
C GLU A 452 -5.38 16.50 -25.31
N GLY A 453 -6.28 17.30 -24.73
CA GLY A 453 -7.52 16.80 -24.13
C GLY A 453 -7.37 16.05 -22.80
N MET A 454 -6.15 15.82 -22.30
CA MET A 454 -5.93 15.25 -20.98
C MET A 454 -5.86 16.35 -19.91
N MET A 455 -6.38 16.03 -18.73
CA MET A 455 -6.44 16.91 -17.57
C MET A 455 -6.31 16.10 -16.28
N PRO A 456 -5.92 16.73 -15.16
CA PRO A 456 -5.95 16.07 -13.87
C PRO A 456 -7.39 15.73 -13.47
N ARG A 457 -7.52 14.81 -12.52
CA ARG A 457 -8.79 14.23 -12.09
C ARG A 457 -9.26 14.88 -10.79
N ALA A 458 -10.44 15.47 -10.81
CA ALA A 458 -11.14 15.97 -9.63
C ALA A 458 -12.23 14.97 -9.16
N PRO A 459 -12.76 15.10 -7.93
CA PRO A 459 -13.90 14.34 -7.44
C PRO A 459 -15.13 14.44 -8.34
N GLU A 460 -16.04 13.48 -8.18
CA GLU A 460 -17.33 13.49 -8.87
C GLU A 460 -18.10 14.81 -8.65
N GLY A 461 -18.75 15.30 -9.70
CA GLY A 461 -19.45 16.58 -9.73
C GLY A 461 -18.56 17.79 -10.05
N PHE A 462 -17.23 17.62 -10.07
CA PHE A 462 -16.30 18.65 -10.52
C PHE A 462 -15.91 18.44 -11.98
N THR A 463 -15.72 19.54 -12.69
CA THR A 463 -15.13 19.59 -14.03
C THR A 463 -13.80 20.34 -13.95
N VAL A 464 -12.77 19.76 -14.56
CA VAL A 464 -11.47 20.39 -14.72
C VAL A 464 -11.38 20.93 -16.14
N THR A 465 -10.99 22.18 -16.29
CA THR A 465 -10.67 22.77 -17.58
C THR A 465 -9.28 23.40 -17.54
N LYS A 466 -8.66 23.53 -18.71
CA LYS A 466 -7.47 24.35 -18.87
C LYS A 466 -7.90 25.82 -18.81
N TYR A 467 -7.32 26.59 -17.88
CA TYR A 467 -7.55 28.02 -17.76
C TYR A 467 -6.58 28.80 -18.67
N ALA A 468 -5.29 28.48 -18.61
CA ALA A 468 -4.28 29.04 -19.50
C ALA A 468 -3.12 28.05 -19.67
N ASP A 469 -2.37 28.16 -20.76
CA ASP A 469 -1.18 27.35 -21.05
C ASP A 469 -0.08 28.17 -21.74
N HIS A 470 0.97 27.49 -22.20
CA HIS A 470 2.18 28.10 -22.78
C HIS A 470 2.81 29.11 -21.82
N LEU A 471 2.76 28.80 -20.53
CA LEU A 471 3.39 29.59 -19.47
C LEU A 471 4.84 29.13 -19.28
N ARG A 472 5.58 29.83 -18.44
CA ARG A 472 6.96 29.50 -18.08
C ARG A 472 7.06 29.36 -16.57
N ASN A 473 6.96 28.14 -16.09
CA ASN A 473 7.00 27.82 -14.66
C ASN A 473 6.02 28.70 -13.84
N PRO A 474 4.70 28.68 -14.12
CA PRO A 474 3.71 29.42 -13.34
C PRO A 474 3.68 28.88 -11.91
N ARG A 475 4.22 29.63 -10.94
CA ARG A 475 4.51 29.14 -9.59
C ARG A 475 3.49 29.57 -8.55
N TRP A 476 2.93 30.77 -8.68
CA TRP A 476 2.06 31.37 -7.66
C TRP A 476 1.00 32.30 -8.25
N PHE A 477 -0.09 32.51 -7.52
CA PHE A 477 -1.20 33.35 -7.93
C PHE A 477 -1.39 34.55 -7.00
N TYR A 478 -1.99 35.62 -7.54
CA TYR A 478 -2.69 36.62 -6.76
C TYR A 478 -3.92 37.10 -7.53
N VAL A 479 -5.09 37.04 -6.91
CA VAL A 479 -6.35 37.46 -7.53
C VAL A 479 -6.64 38.89 -7.07
N LEU A 480 -6.66 39.82 -8.01
CA LEU A 480 -6.95 41.23 -7.74
C LEU A 480 -8.45 41.43 -7.46
N PRO A 481 -8.85 42.53 -6.77
CA PRO A 481 -10.25 42.81 -6.46
C PRO A 481 -11.18 42.91 -7.68
N ASN A 482 -10.63 43.26 -8.85
CA ASN A 482 -11.37 43.32 -10.12
C ASN A 482 -11.49 41.95 -10.82
N GLY A 483 -10.95 40.88 -10.25
CA GLY A 483 -10.98 39.53 -10.80
C GLY A 483 -9.80 39.16 -11.69
N ASP A 484 -8.87 40.07 -11.96
CA ASP A 484 -7.65 39.75 -12.69
C ASP A 484 -6.80 38.74 -11.92
N VAL A 485 -6.23 37.77 -12.65
CA VAL A 485 -5.35 36.77 -12.09
C VAL A 485 -3.91 37.12 -12.44
N LEU A 486 -3.14 37.48 -11.42
CA LEU A 486 -1.69 37.63 -11.55
C LEU A 486 -1.02 36.27 -11.31
N VAL A 487 -0.05 35.95 -12.16
CA VAL A 487 0.68 34.68 -12.15
C VAL A 487 2.16 34.97 -12.10
N SER A 488 2.85 34.54 -11.04
CA SER A 488 4.31 34.59 -11.00
C SER A 488 4.89 33.48 -11.87
N GLU A 489 5.66 33.83 -12.89
CA GLU A 489 6.43 32.91 -13.72
C GLU A 489 7.87 32.83 -13.17
N SER A 490 8.16 31.82 -12.36
CA SER A 490 9.44 31.69 -11.66
C SER A 490 9.82 30.25 -11.36
N ALA A 491 11.11 29.94 -11.51
CA ALA A 491 11.62 28.56 -11.39
C ALA A 491 12.73 28.45 -10.35
N THR A 492 12.86 27.29 -9.70
CA THR A 492 13.97 27.01 -8.77
C THR A 492 15.33 27.07 -9.45
N ASN A 493 15.42 26.59 -10.69
CA ASN A 493 16.60 26.85 -11.51
C ASN A 493 16.55 28.28 -12.04
N LYS A 494 17.36 29.16 -11.44
CA LYS A 494 17.51 30.57 -11.85
C LYS A 494 17.65 30.77 -13.35
N LYS A 495 18.37 29.89 -14.05
CA LYS A 495 18.58 30.00 -15.51
C LYS A 495 17.33 29.73 -16.34
N ARG A 496 16.32 29.07 -15.76
CA ARG A 496 15.01 28.79 -16.38
C ARG A 496 13.92 29.75 -15.89
N SER A 497 14.19 30.58 -14.88
CA SER A 497 13.21 31.51 -14.34
C SER A 497 12.89 32.58 -15.39
N ALA A 498 11.60 32.84 -15.62
CA ALA A 498 11.17 33.95 -16.47
C ALA A 498 11.38 35.29 -15.77
N ASP A 499 11.21 35.29 -14.45
CA ASP A 499 11.29 36.48 -13.60
C ASP A 499 10.26 37.56 -13.97
N ASP A 500 9.07 37.10 -14.37
CA ASP A 500 7.94 37.91 -14.81
C ASP A 500 6.70 37.65 -13.93
N ILE A 501 5.81 38.64 -13.87
CA ILE A 501 4.43 38.47 -13.40
C ILE A 501 3.53 38.69 -14.61
N LEU A 502 2.72 37.68 -14.94
CA LEU A 502 1.70 37.78 -15.98
C LEU A 502 0.37 38.22 -15.38
N LEU A 503 -0.40 38.98 -16.14
CA LEU A 503 -1.81 39.29 -15.86
C LEU A 503 -2.68 38.52 -16.86
N LEU A 504 -3.67 37.81 -16.33
CA LEU A 504 -4.71 37.12 -17.09
C LEU A 504 -6.06 37.73 -16.71
N ARG A 505 -6.83 38.17 -17.70
CA ARG A 505 -8.18 38.71 -17.52
C ARG A 505 -9.15 38.01 -18.47
N ASP A 506 -10.27 37.58 -17.90
CA ASP A 506 -11.42 37.01 -18.58
C ASP A 506 -12.53 38.07 -18.63
N THR A 507 -12.67 38.75 -19.77
CA THR A 507 -13.58 39.88 -19.96
C THR A 507 -15.02 39.45 -20.23
N ASN A 508 -15.22 38.22 -20.72
CA ASN A 508 -16.54 37.70 -21.07
C ASN A 508 -17.09 36.70 -20.03
N HIS A 509 -16.28 36.36 -19.02
CA HIS A 509 -16.59 35.45 -17.92
C HIS A 509 -16.92 34.02 -18.37
N ASP A 510 -16.33 33.55 -19.47
CA ASP A 510 -16.49 32.18 -19.96
C ASP A 510 -15.54 31.16 -19.28
N GLY A 511 -14.63 31.65 -18.44
CA GLY A 511 -13.64 30.86 -17.74
C GLY A 511 -12.33 30.67 -18.51
N ILE A 512 -12.14 31.39 -19.62
CA ILE A 512 -10.92 31.43 -20.43
C ILE A 512 -10.47 32.90 -20.55
N PRO A 513 -9.27 33.25 -20.09
CA PRO A 513 -8.78 34.63 -20.19
C PRO A 513 -8.47 35.00 -21.65
N ASP A 514 -9.11 36.05 -22.14
CA ASP A 514 -8.91 36.64 -23.47
C ASP A 514 -7.86 37.76 -23.47
N VAL A 515 -7.46 38.26 -22.29
CA VAL A 515 -6.38 39.22 -22.12
C VAL A 515 -5.22 38.56 -21.38
N ARG A 516 -4.03 38.62 -21.97
CA ARG A 516 -2.78 38.11 -21.41
C ARG A 516 -1.67 39.14 -21.60
N GLU A 517 -1.18 39.70 -20.50
CA GLU A 517 -0.15 40.75 -20.52
C GLU A 517 1.00 40.43 -19.57
N VAL A 518 2.21 40.88 -19.91
CA VAL A 518 3.32 40.90 -18.95
C VAL A 518 3.11 42.10 -18.03
N PHE A 519 2.61 41.84 -16.83
CA PHE A 519 2.29 42.87 -15.84
C PHE A 519 3.56 43.54 -15.31
N MET A 520 4.59 42.74 -15.03
CA MET A 520 5.92 43.17 -14.61
C MET A 520 6.97 42.19 -15.14
N SER A 521 8.17 42.68 -15.44
CA SER A 521 9.26 41.87 -15.97
C SER A 521 10.62 42.21 -15.37
N GLY A 522 11.57 41.30 -15.45
CA GLY A 522 12.95 41.54 -14.99
C GLY A 522 13.07 41.60 -13.47
N LEU A 523 12.22 40.84 -12.78
CA LEU A 523 12.22 40.69 -11.33
C LEU A 523 13.32 39.71 -10.91
N HIS A 524 13.33 39.26 -9.65
CA HIS A 524 14.34 38.34 -9.15
C HIS A 524 13.69 37.16 -8.42
N GLN A 525 13.33 36.13 -9.22
CA GLN A 525 12.50 34.99 -8.83
C GLN A 525 11.33 35.43 -7.93
N PRO A 526 10.37 36.23 -8.45
CA PRO A 526 9.21 36.69 -7.69
C PRO A 526 8.32 35.53 -7.24
N LEU A 527 7.59 35.70 -6.13
CA LEU A 527 6.55 34.76 -5.74
C LEU A 527 5.32 35.47 -5.14
N GLY A 528 5.47 36.02 -3.94
CA GLY A 528 4.38 36.65 -3.20
C GLY A 528 4.00 37.98 -3.84
N MET A 529 2.71 38.20 -3.94
CA MET A 529 2.13 39.44 -4.45
C MET A 529 1.04 39.87 -3.47
N LEU A 530 0.88 41.17 -3.28
CA LEU A 530 -0.13 41.72 -2.37
C LEU A 530 -0.55 43.11 -2.84
N LEU A 531 -1.85 43.39 -2.88
CA LEU A 531 -2.40 44.73 -3.02
C LEU A 531 -2.88 45.22 -1.65
N LEU A 532 -2.34 46.34 -1.18
CA LEU A 532 -2.71 46.93 0.10
C LEU A 532 -2.60 48.46 0.06
N ASN A 533 -3.71 49.15 0.37
CA ASN A 533 -3.77 50.61 0.48
C ASN A 533 -3.21 51.37 -0.74
N GLY A 534 -3.52 50.92 -1.96
CA GLY A 534 -3.05 51.54 -3.20
C GLY A 534 -1.60 51.23 -3.57
N TRP A 535 -0.96 50.30 -2.86
CA TRP A 535 0.38 49.80 -3.16
C TRP A 535 0.32 48.34 -3.56
N PHE A 536 1.03 47.99 -4.64
CA PHE A 536 1.29 46.62 -5.03
C PHE A 536 2.66 46.19 -4.53
N TYR A 537 2.71 45.08 -3.82
CA TYR A 537 3.92 44.54 -3.21
C TYR A 537 4.35 43.28 -3.97
N VAL A 538 5.66 43.13 -4.13
CA VAL A 538 6.28 41.96 -4.75
C VAL A 538 7.35 41.42 -3.82
N GLY A 539 7.23 40.13 -3.47
CA GLY A 539 8.24 39.37 -2.74
C GLY A 539 9.22 38.74 -3.72
N ASN A 540 10.38 39.38 -3.89
CA ASN A 540 11.53 38.84 -4.60
C ASN A 540 12.42 38.05 -3.63
N THR A 541 13.25 37.15 -4.16
CA THR A 541 14.13 36.30 -3.32
C THR A 541 15.02 37.13 -2.36
N ASP A 542 15.44 38.31 -2.78
CA ASP A 542 16.35 39.22 -2.08
C ASP A 542 15.65 40.39 -1.37
N GLY A 543 14.32 40.50 -1.43
CA GLY A 543 13.61 41.55 -0.72
C GLY A 543 12.14 41.74 -1.08
N VAL A 544 11.48 42.60 -0.31
CA VAL A 544 10.11 43.05 -0.60
C VAL A 544 10.17 44.44 -1.20
N TYR A 545 9.46 44.61 -2.31
CA TYR A 545 9.33 45.87 -3.03
C TYR A 545 7.87 46.31 -3.05
N ARG A 546 7.63 47.62 -3.09
CA ARG A 546 6.29 48.18 -3.31
C ARG A 546 6.27 49.19 -4.46
N TYR A 547 5.13 49.23 -5.13
CA TYR A 547 4.88 50.03 -6.33
C TYR A 547 3.53 50.73 -6.18
N PRO A 548 3.38 51.99 -6.61
CA PRO A 548 2.06 52.62 -6.69
C PRO A 548 1.15 51.79 -7.61
N TYR A 549 -0.08 51.54 -7.17
CA TYR A 549 -1.05 50.77 -7.94
C TYR A 549 -2.30 51.60 -8.24
N LYS A 550 -2.81 51.46 -9.47
CA LYS A 550 -4.11 51.99 -9.89
C LYS A 550 -4.99 50.85 -10.38
N ASP A 551 -6.24 50.84 -9.94
CA ASP A 551 -7.21 49.80 -10.30
C ASP A 551 -7.34 49.63 -11.82
N GLY A 552 -7.30 48.38 -12.26
CA GLY A 552 -7.45 48.00 -13.66
C GLY A 552 -6.20 48.19 -14.53
N GLN A 553 -5.09 48.70 -13.98
CA GLN A 553 -3.85 48.84 -14.73
C GLN A 553 -3.34 47.47 -15.22
N LEU A 554 -2.82 47.44 -16.45
CA LEU A 554 -2.33 46.21 -17.10
C LEU A 554 -0.83 46.01 -16.98
N HIS A 555 -0.10 47.05 -16.55
CA HIS A 555 1.35 47.02 -16.36
C HIS A 555 1.77 47.92 -15.20
N ILE A 556 2.84 47.55 -14.50
CA ILE A 556 3.55 48.43 -13.55
C ILE A 556 4.95 48.69 -14.09
N ALA A 557 5.34 49.97 -14.15
CA ALA A 557 6.66 50.41 -14.57
C ALA A 557 7.42 51.10 -13.42
N GLY A 558 8.75 51.10 -13.51
CA GLY A 558 9.66 51.70 -12.54
C GLY A 558 10.31 50.67 -11.61
N ASP A 559 11.38 51.08 -10.94
CA ASP A 559 12.23 50.17 -10.14
C ASP A 559 11.58 49.73 -8.82
N GLY A 560 10.50 50.41 -8.42
CA GLY A 560 9.83 50.19 -7.13
C GLY A 560 10.66 50.71 -5.96
N GLN A 561 10.04 50.73 -4.78
CA GLN A 561 10.74 51.00 -3.54
C GLN A 561 11.02 49.68 -2.83
N LYS A 562 12.30 49.32 -2.64
CA LYS A 562 12.68 48.24 -1.72
C LYS A 562 12.37 48.67 -0.29
N ILE A 563 11.52 47.91 0.39
CA ILE A 563 11.10 48.20 1.77
C ILE A 563 11.68 47.22 2.78
N LEU A 564 12.15 46.06 2.32
CA LEU A 564 12.76 45.05 3.18
C LEU A 564 13.86 44.30 2.42
N ASP A 565 15.06 44.26 2.99
CA ASP A 565 16.12 43.34 2.55
C ASP A 565 15.90 41.96 3.15
N LEU A 566 15.98 40.92 2.32
CA LEU A 566 15.82 39.54 2.74
C LEU A 566 17.07 38.72 2.40
N PRO A 567 17.39 37.69 3.21
CA PRO A 567 18.54 36.85 2.93
C PRO A 567 18.34 36.12 1.59
N ALA A 568 19.31 36.27 0.70
CA ALA A 568 19.37 35.64 -0.62
C ALA A 568 20.68 34.83 -0.79
N GLY A 569 20.67 33.84 -1.68
CA GLY A 569 21.82 32.94 -1.91
C GLY A 569 21.86 31.73 -0.96
N GLY A 570 22.92 30.92 -1.06
CA GLY A 570 23.07 29.64 -0.35
C GLY A 570 22.53 28.43 -1.14
N TYR A 571 22.10 27.37 -0.44
CA TYR A 571 21.31 26.29 -1.06
C TYR A 571 19.96 26.87 -1.48
N ASN A 572 19.87 27.23 -2.76
CA ASN A 572 18.84 28.11 -3.32
C ASN A 572 17.54 27.37 -3.69
N ASN A 573 17.19 26.29 -2.98
CA ASN A 573 15.95 25.55 -3.23
C ASN A 573 14.73 26.17 -2.49
N HIS A 574 14.94 27.03 -1.49
CA HIS A 574 13.88 27.74 -0.74
C HIS A 574 13.95 29.27 -0.94
N TRP A 575 13.94 29.68 -2.21
CA TRP A 575 14.05 31.07 -2.65
C TRP A 575 12.72 31.86 -2.52
N THR A 576 11.60 31.16 -2.38
CA THR A 576 10.24 31.72 -2.37
C THR A 576 10.01 32.69 -1.21
N ARG A 577 9.37 33.85 -1.48
CA ARG A 577 8.92 34.84 -0.48
C ARG A 577 7.44 35.14 -0.67
N ASN A 578 6.58 34.53 0.13
CA ASN A 578 5.15 34.79 0.08
C ASN A 578 4.77 35.97 0.97
N LEU A 579 3.69 36.68 0.61
CA LEU A 579 3.22 37.89 1.26
C LEU A 579 1.72 37.79 1.53
N ILE A 580 1.29 38.09 2.75
CA ILE A 580 -0.12 38.34 3.05
C ILE A 580 -0.26 39.53 4.00
N ALA A 581 -1.33 40.31 3.87
CA ALA A 581 -1.66 41.35 4.84
C ALA A 581 -2.33 40.74 6.09
N SER A 582 -2.19 41.39 7.25
CA SER A 582 -3.09 41.14 8.38
C SER A 582 -4.55 41.45 7.98
N PRO A 583 -5.57 40.87 8.65
CA PRO A 583 -6.98 41.13 8.31
C PRO A 583 -7.38 42.62 8.38
N ASP A 584 -6.71 43.41 9.23
CA ASP A 584 -6.91 44.86 9.37
C ASP A 584 -6.02 45.71 8.45
N GLY A 585 -5.14 45.07 7.65
CA GLY A 585 -4.20 45.73 6.75
C GLY A 585 -3.07 46.51 7.43
N SER A 586 -2.91 46.39 8.76
CA SER A 586 -1.90 47.13 9.52
C SER A 586 -0.49 46.52 9.43
N LYS A 587 -0.38 45.26 9.01
CA LYS A 587 0.87 44.49 8.91
C LYS A 587 0.93 43.69 7.62
N ILE A 588 2.15 43.35 7.21
CA ILE A 588 2.44 42.37 6.16
C ILE A 588 3.27 41.23 6.77
N TYR A 589 2.86 40.00 6.50
CA TYR A 589 3.58 38.79 6.87
C TYR A 589 4.38 38.31 5.67
N VAL A 590 5.66 37.99 5.91
CA VAL A 590 6.63 37.63 4.87
C VAL A 590 7.23 36.27 5.22
N SER A 591 7.04 35.28 4.35
CA SER A 591 7.67 33.97 4.57
C SER A 591 9.10 33.94 4.06
N VAL A 592 10.00 33.34 4.84
CA VAL A 592 11.41 33.17 4.49
C VAL A 592 11.87 31.75 4.80
N GLY A 593 12.11 30.95 3.77
CA GLY A 593 12.61 29.58 3.91
C GLY A 593 14.08 29.50 4.34
N SER A 594 14.46 28.34 4.88
CA SER A 594 15.82 27.98 5.26
C SER A 594 16.79 28.10 4.08
N GLY A 595 18.04 28.36 4.37
CA GLY A 595 19.14 28.48 3.41
C GLY A 595 19.76 27.15 3.06
N SER A 596 19.34 26.05 3.69
CA SER A 596 19.83 24.68 3.54
C SER A 596 18.76 23.65 3.94
N ASN A 597 19.07 22.35 3.82
CA ASN A 597 18.12 21.30 4.16
C ASN A 597 17.97 21.13 5.68
N ASN A 598 19.07 21.16 6.41
CA ASN A 598 19.14 20.91 7.84
C ASN A 598 20.27 21.70 8.55
N ALA A 599 20.49 22.95 8.13
CA ALA A 599 21.53 23.85 8.64
C ALA A 599 22.96 23.32 8.45
N GLU A 600 23.22 22.57 7.37
CA GLU A 600 24.51 21.92 7.11
C GLU A 600 25.69 22.90 7.01
N HIS A 601 25.41 24.18 6.77
CA HIS A 601 26.41 25.24 6.65
C HIS A 601 26.58 26.07 7.92
N GLY A 602 25.89 25.75 9.01
CA GLY A 602 25.92 26.51 10.26
C GLY A 602 24.76 27.49 10.39
N MET A 603 24.32 27.73 11.63
CA MET A 603 23.16 28.59 11.94
C MET A 603 23.40 30.07 11.67
N GLU A 604 24.65 30.51 11.60
CA GLU A 604 25.02 31.86 11.18
C GLU A 604 24.60 32.18 9.75
N HIS A 605 24.47 31.17 8.89
CA HIS A 605 23.96 31.28 7.52
C HIS A 605 22.43 31.22 7.44
N GLU A 606 21.77 30.94 8.56
CA GLU A 606 20.32 30.79 8.70
C GLU A 606 19.65 31.98 9.41
N ASN A 607 20.37 33.11 9.52
CA ASN A 607 19.84 34.32 10.13
C ASN A 607 18.65 34.87 9.31
N ARG A 608 17.51 35.12 9.98
CA ARG A 608 16.23 35.57 9.39
C ARG A 608 15.69 34.58 8.34
N ARG A 609 15.88 33.28 8.57
CA ARG A 609 15.44 32.18 7.70
C ARG A 609 14.76 31.09 8.51
N ALA A 610 13.98 30.27 7.82
CA ALA A 610 13.06 29.32 8.44
C ALA A 610 12.04 30.03 9.35
N ASP A 611 11.59 31.20 8.91
CA ASP A 611 10.81 32.16 9.68
C ASP A 611 9.60 32.65 8.89
N ILE A 612 8.60 33.12 9.63
CA ILE A 612 7.62 34.09 9.15
C ILE A 612 7.95 35.41 9.83
N LEU A 613 8.25 36.44 9.04
CA LEU A 613 8.49 37.81 9.51
C LEU A 613 7.19 38.61 9.47
N VAL A 614 7.12 39.65 10.29
CA VAL A 614 6.05 40.65 10.22
C VAL A 614 6.64 42.06 10.14
N ILE A 615 6.10 42.88 9.24
CA ILE A 615 6.52 44.27 8.99
C ILE A 615 5.29 45.20 8.94
N ASN A 616 5.51 46.50 9.08
CA ASN A 616 4.56 47.52 8.66
C ASN A 616 4.52 47.60 7.12
N PRO A 617 3.45 48.15 6.50
CA PRO A 617 3.35 48.32 5.05
C PRO A 617 4.45 49.20 4.41
N ASP A 618 5.22 49.95 5.20
CA ASP A 618 6.39 50.71 4.74
C ASP A 618 7.74 49.98 4.93
N GLY A 619 7.72 48.75 5.44
CA GLY A 619 8.90 47.95 5.75
C GLY A 619 9.45 48.13 7.15
N SER A 620 8.98 49.15 7.89
CA SER A 620 9.44 49.39 9.27
C SER A 620 8.87 48.36 10.26
N GLY A 621 9.42 48.32 11.47
CA GLY A 621 8.88 47.49 12.55
C GLY A 621 9.03 45.99 12.32
N GLU A 622 10.03 45.58 11.54
CA GLU A 622 10.35 44.17 11.32
C GLU A 622 10.59 43.43 12.63
N ARG A 623 9.99 42.24 12.74
CA ARG A 623 10.36 41.22 13.71
C ARG A 623 10.06 39.83 13.17
N VAL A 624 10.68 38.83 13.79
CA VAL A 624 10.26 37.43 13.63
C VAL A 624 8.90 37.25 14.30
N PHE A 625 7.92 36.76 13.54
CA PHE A 625 6.61 36.38 14.06
C PHE A 625 6.63 34.94 14.56
N ALA A 626 7.20 34.01 13.79
CA ALA A 626 7.42 32.62 14.21
C ALA A 626 8.70 32.08 13.53
N SER A 627 9.32 31.09 14.15
CA SER A 627 10.63 30.54 13.73
C SER A 627 10.68 29.01 13.75
N GLY A 628 11.75 28.44 13.22
CA GLY A 628 11.91 26.98 13.14
C GLY A 628 10.95 26.32 12.16
N ILE A 629 10.43 27.08 11.20
CA ILE A 629 9.53 26.63 10.14
C ILE A 629 10.36 26.53 8.86
N ARG A 630 10.82 25.33 8.47
CA ARG A 630 11.85 25.18 7.41
C ARG A 630 11.52 25.94 6.12
N ASN A 631 10.32 25.81 5.59
CA ASN A 631 9.93 26.48 4.35
C ASN A 631 8.41 26.76 4.30
N PRO A 632 7.92 27.85 4.94
CA PRO A 632 6.50 28.20 5.04
C PRO A 632 6.00 28.92 3.78
N VAL A 633 5.84 28.20 2.67
CA VAL A 633 5.54 28.85 1.39
C VAL A 633 4.12 29.41 1.34
N GLY A 634 3.12 28.56 1.49
CA GLY A 634 1.72 28.98 1.46
C GLY A 634 1.29 29.48 2.83
N MET A 635 0.74 30.70 2.89
CA MET A 635 0.18 31.32 4.09
C MET A 635 -1.22 31.84 3.79
N ASP A 636 -2.15 31.68 4.72
CA ASP A 636 -3.51 32.24 4.63
C ASP A 636 -4.16 32.34 6.03
N TRP A 637 -5.21 33.16 6.14
CA TRP A 637 -5.97 33.34 7.37
C TRP A 637 -7.18 32.39 7.40
N ALA A 638 -7.30 31.60 8.47
CA ALA A 638 -8.44 30.71 8.61
C ALA A 638 -9.77 31.50 8.67
N PRO A 639 -10.77 31.19 7.81
CA PRO A 639 -12.00 31.95 7.71
C PRO A 639 -12.75 32.05 9.03
N GLY A 640 -13.24 33.25 9.35
CA GLY A 640 -13.97 33.50 10.60
C GLY A 640 -13.10 33.56 11.85
N THR A 641 -11.76 33.56 11.70
CA THR A 641 -10.79 33.67 12.79
C THR A 641 -9.76 34.76 12.51
N GLN A 642 -8.82 34.96 13.43
CA GLN A 642 -7.60 35.76 13.23
C GLN A 642 -6.34 34.87 13.31
N THR A 643 -6.48 33.60 12.96
CA THR A 643 -5.41 32.62 13.07
C THR A 643 -4.70 32.46 11.74
N LEU A 644 -3.39 32.73 11.73
CA LEU A 644 -2.53 32.49 10.59
C LEU A 644 -2.28 30.99 10.44
N TRP A 645 -2.33 30.48 9.21
CA TRP A 645 -1.95 29.10 8.90
C TRP A 645 -0.89 29.07 7.80
N THR A 646 -0.07 28.03 7.81
CA THR A 646 0.96 27.83 6.80
C THR A 646 1.09 26.36 6.38
N ALA A 647 1.35 26.13 5.10
CA ALA A 647 1.82 24.84 4.57
C ALA A 647 3.36 24.85 4.50
N VAL A 648 3.99 23.76 4.91
CA VAL A 648 5.44 23.69 5.12
C VAL A 648 6.03 22.46 4.44
N ASN A 649 7.08 22.71 3.65
CA ASN A 649 7.93 21.69 3.05
C ASN A 649 9.10 21.37 4.00
N GLU A 650 9.11 20.16 4.56
CA GLU A 650 10.03 19.72 5.60
C GLU A 650 11.31 19.05 5.07
N ARG A 651 12.24 18.83 6.00
CA ARG A 651 13.60 18.35 5.73
C ARG A 651 13.61 16.94 5.19
N ASP A 652 14.62 16.71 4.38
CA ASP A 652 14.86 15.45 3.73
C ASP A 652 15.97 14.64 4.43
N SER A 653 16.19 13.43 3.93
CA SER A 653 17.31 12.53 4.28
C SER A 653 17.24 11.81 5.62
N LEU A 654 16.03 11.58 6.15
CA LEU A 654 15.80 10.69 7.30
C LEU A 654 15.05 9.38 6.95
N GLY A 655 14.85 9.09 5.66
CA GLY A 655 14.15 7.91 5.14
C GLY A 655 12.98 8.30 4.24
N ASP A 656 12.26 7.32 3.69
CA ASP A 656 11.16 7.55 2.71
C ASP A 656 9.88 8.12 3.32
N ASP A 657 9.69 7.90 4.62
CA ASP A 657 8.49 8.22 5.37
C ASP A 657 8.78 9.17 6.55
N LEU A 658 9.93 9.86 6.53
CA LEU A 658 10.34 10.88 7.51
C LEU A 658 11.22 11.96 6.85
N VAL A 659 10.95 13.26 7.01
CA VAL A 659 10.01 13.93 7.93
C VAL A 659 8.73 14.32 7.19
N PRO A 660 7.53 14.24 7.82
CA PRO A 660 6.31 14.75 7.20
C PRO A 660 6.37 16.26 6.95
N ASP A 661 5.97 16.67 5.74
CA ASP A 661 5.47 18.02 5.50
C ASP A 661 4.24 18.25 6.39
N TYR A 662 3.90 19.51 6.65
CA TYR A 662 2.77 19.80 7.54
C TYR A 662 2.01 21.07 7.18
N PHE A 663 0.78 21.14 7.71
CA PHE A 663 -0.08 22.30 7.70
C PHE A 663 -0.51 22.61 9.13
N THR A 664 -0.29 23.85 9.57
CA THR A 664 -0.41 24.19 11.00
C THR A 664 -0.80 25.64 11.20
N HIS A 665 -1.45 25.94 12.32
CA HIS A 665 -1.60 27.32 12.78
C HIS A 665 -0.25 27.87 13.23
N VAL A 666 -0.07 29.17 13.07
CA VAL A 666 1.16 29.88 13.43
C VAL A 666 0.92 30.74 14.67
N GLU A 667 1.66 30.46 15.73
CA GLU A 667 1.63 31.22 16.98
C GLU A 667 2.69 32.34 16.98
N ASP A 668 2.34 33.51 17.52
CA ASP A 668 3.30 34.61 17.71
C ASP A 668 4.37 34.19 18.73
N GLY A 669 5.63 34.21 18.32
CA GLY A 669 6.78 33.70 19.07
C GLY A 669 6.94 32.18 19.04
N GLY A 670 6.11 31.46 18.27
CA GLY A 670 6.17 30.00 18.15
C GLY A 670 7.46 29.49 17.52
N PHE A 671 7.90 28.30 17.96
CA PHE A 671 9.05 27.58 17.40
C PHE A 671 8.64 26.18 16.94
N TYR A 672 8.84 25.88 15.65
CA TYR A 672 8.34 24.65 15.00
C TYR A 672 9.44 23.61 14.72
N GLY A 673 10.58 23.76 15.38
CA GLY A 673 11.58 22.70 15.54
C GLY A 673 12.79 22.80 14.65
N TRP A 674 12.67 23.29 13.42
CA TRP A 674 13.82 23.29 12.49
C TRP A 674 15.00 24.15 13.02
N PRO A 675 16.27 23.69 12.93
CA PRO A 675 16.70 22.37 12.44
C PRO A 675 16.79 21.29 13.54
N TYR A 676 16.64 21.67 14.82
CA TYR A 676 16.98 20.83 15.97
C TYR A 676 15.97 19.72 16.27
N ALA A 677 14.71 19.91 15.88
CA ALA A 677 13.63 18.95 16.09
C ALA A 677 12.68 18.93 14.88
N TYR A 678 11.85 17.89 14.81
CA TYR A 678 10.82 17.75 13.79
C TYR A 678 9.49 17.29 14.39
N PHE A 679 8.39 17.86 13.90
CA PHE A 679 7.02 17.45 14.21
C PHE A 679 6.74 17.29 15.71
N GLY A 680 7.15 18.28 16.52
CA GLY A 680 7.16 18.20 17.98
C GLY A 680 8.58 18.04 18.54
N PRO A 681 8.72 17.68 19.83
CA PRO A 681 10.02 17.57 20.50
C PRO A 681 10.79 16.29 20.12
N HIS A 682 10.71 15.86 18.85
CA HIS A 682 11.55 14.78 18.31
C HIS A 682 12.86 15.38 17.84
N GLU A 683 13.92 15.13 18.59
CA GLU A 683 15.27 15.62 18.26
C GLU A 683 15.75 15.08 16.90
N ASP A 684 16.30 15.97 16.07
CA ASP A 684 16.96 15.57 14.84
C ASP A 684 18.30 14.90 15.18
N PRO A 685 18.51 13.62 14.81
CA PRO A 685 19.70 12.88 15.20
C PRO A 685 21.00 13.48 14.63
N ARG A 686 20.92 14.32 13.60
CA ARG A 686 22.09 14.98 12.99
C ARG A 686 22.58 16.16 13.83
N LEU A 687 21.75 16.72 14.72
CA LEU A 687 22.09 17.83 15.63
C LEU A 687 21.89 17.47 17.11
N ALA A 688 21.90 16.18 17.44
CA ALA A 688 21.60 15.69 18.78
C ALA A 688 22.47 16.39 19.85
N GLY A 689 21.83 16.84 20.93
CA GLY A 689 22.44 17.49 22.07
C GLY A 689 22.83 18.95 21.90
N GLN A 690 22.69 19.55 20.70
CA GLN A 690 23.16 20.93 20.47
C GLN A 690 22.27 21.99 21.14
N ARG A 691 20.93 21.84 21.07
CA ARG A 691 19.95 22.80 21.61
C ARG A 691 18.75 22.09 22.26
N PRO A 692 18.96 21.34 23.34
CA PRO A 692 17.88 20.64 24.05
C PRO A 692 16.78 21.58 24.53
N ASP A 693 17.11 22.86 24.80
CA ASP A 693 16.15 23.90 25.16
C ASP A 693 15.20 24.30 24.01
N LEU A 694 15.65 24.18 22.75
CA LEU A 694 14.81 24.41 21.57
C LEU A 694 14.00 23.17 21.20
N VAL A 695 14.59 21.98 21.33
CA VAL A 695 13.86 20.71 21.15
C VAL A 695 12.67 20.65 22.10
N ALA A 696 12.88 20.92 23.39
CA ALA A 696 11.83 20.84 24.41
C ALA A 696 10.66 21.83 24.21
N ARG A 697 10.90 22.99 23.58
CA ARG A 697 9.87 24.01 23.33
C ARG A 697 9.19 23.87 21.95
N THR A 698 9.58 22.87 21.16
CA THR A 698 9.09 22.71 19.79
C THR A 698 7.58 22.41 19.80
N LEU A 699 6.83 23.24 19.09
CA LEU A 699 5.40 23.05 18.87
C LEU A 699 5.15 21.86 17.93
N VAL A 700 4.08 21.12 18.19
CA VAL A 700 3.65 20.01 17.33
C VAL A 700 2.76 20.59 16.22
N PRO A 701 3.11 20.43 14.93
CA PRO A 701 2.26 20.87 13.84
C PRO A 701 0.89 20.17 13.82
N ASP A 702 -0.18 20.87 13.44
CA ASP A 702 -1.56 20.36 13.55
C ASP A 702 -1.90 19.22 12.60
N VAL A 703 -1.41 19.28 11.37
CA VAL A 703 -1.77 18.35 10.29
C VAL A 703 -0.50 17.85 9.61
N SER A 704 -0.27 16.54 9.65
CA SER A 704 0.71 15.88 8.80
C SER A 704 0.19 15.84 7.37
N LEU A 705 1.04 16.24 6.43
CA LEU A 705 0.82 16.15 4.99
C LEU A 705 1.59 15.01 4.33
N GLY A 706 2.25 14.16 5.11
CA GLY A 706 3.09 13.06 4.61
C GLY A 706 4.51 13.52 4.22
N ALA A 707 5.45 12.57 4.19
CA ALA A 707 6.85 12.88 3.91
C ALA A 707 7.10 13.16 2.42
N HIS A 708 8.00 14.12 2.17
CA HIS A 708 8.48 14.54 0.86
C HIS A 708 7.37 14.93 -0.14
N THR A 709 6.26 15.48 0.32
CA THR A 709 5.18 15.90 -0.62
C THR A 709 5.48 17.21 -1.33
N ALA A 710 6.44 17.98 -0.83
CA ALA A 710 6.66 19.38 -1.19
C ALA A 710 5.32 20.14 -1.14
N SER A 711 4.72 20.19 0.04
CA SER A 711 3.50 20.96 0.30
C SER A 711 3.83 22.46 0.33
N LEU A 712 3.30 23.20 -0.65
CA LEU A 712 3.70 24.59 -0.90
C LEU A 712 2.51 25.53 -1.08
N GLY A 713 1.47 25.13 -1.81
CA GLY A 713 0.28 25.95 -2.03
C GLY A 713 -0.65 25.97 -0.82
N LEU A 714 -1.34 27.09 -0.59
CA LEU A 714 -2.40 27.18 0.42
C LEU A 714 -3.45 28.21 0.00
N ALA A 715 -4.72 27.82 0.05
CA ALA A 715 -5.86 28.74 0.01
C ALA A 715 -7.03 28.16 0.81
N PHE A 716 -7.62 28.97 1.69
CA PHE A 716 -8.91 28.63 2.30
C PHE A 716 -10.07 28.89 1.34
N TYR A 717 -11.03 27.96 1.30
CA TYR A 717 -12.19 28.09 0.45
C TYR A 717 -13.30 28.90 1.14
N THR A 718 -13.37 30.18 0.81
CA THR A 718 -14.35 31.14 1.36
C THR A 718 -15.57 31.37 0.45
N ALA A 719 -15.53 30.86 -0.78
CA ALA A 719 -16.64 30.95 -1.72
C ALA A 719 -17.75 29.93 -1.41
N LYS A 720 -18.84 30.00 -2.19
CA LYS A 720 -20.04 29.17 -1.98
C LYS A 720 -20.34 28.21 -3.13
N ALA A 721 -19.61 28.28 -4.24
CA ALA A 721 -19.89 27.49 -5.44
C ALA A 721 -19.67 25.99 -5.20
N PHE A 722 -18.65 25.61 -4.44
CA PHE A 722 -18.41 24.21 -4.10
C PHE A 722 -19.40 23.72 -3.02
N PRO A 723 -19.61 22.39 -2.95
CA PRO A 723 -20.44 21.77 -1.91
C PRO A 723 -20.05 22.21 -0.50
N SER A 724 -21.03 22.16 0.42
CA SER A 724 -20.86 22.60 1.81
C SER A 724 -19.64 22.00 2.51
N LYS A 725 -19.26 20.77 2.18
CA LYS A 725 -18.08 20.10 2.76
C LYS A 725 -16.75 20.83 2.51
N TYR A 726 -16.66 21.61 1.43
CA TYR A 726 -15.44 22.35 1.10
C TYR A 726 -15.35 23.73 1.76
N ARG A 727 -16.50 24.27 2.21
CA ARG A 727 -16.61 25.65 2.70
C ARG A 727 -15.89 25.80 4.04
N GLY A 728 -14.96 26.75 4.09
CA GLY A 728 -14.13 27.03 5.25
C GLY A 728 -12.93 26.08 5.42
N GLY A 729 -12.78 25.06 4.57
CA GLY A 729 -11.59 24.20 4.56
C GLY A 729 -10.46 24.76 3.69
N ALA A 730 -9.31 24.09 3.70
CA ALA A 730 -8.10 24.54 3.00
C ALA A 730 -7.73 23.62 1.83
N PHE A 731 -7.34 24.19 0.70
CA PHE A 731 -6.71 23.47 -0.40
C PHE A 731 -5.19 23.67 -0.34
N ILE A 732 -4.45 22.58 -0.53
CA ILE A 732 -2.99 22.56 -0.42
C ILE A 732 -2.40 21.89 -1.66
N GLY A 733 -1.58 22.63 -2.40
CA GLY A 733 -0.88 22.12 -3.57
C GLY A 733 0.43 21.43 -3.19
N GLN A 734 0.60 20.20 -3.68
CA GLN A 734 1.74 19.35 -3.40
C GLN A 734 2.54 19.07 -4.66
N HIS A 735 3.70 19.72 -4.71
CA HIS A 735 4.56 19.75 -5.88
C HIS A 735 5.26 18.42 -6.15
N GLY A 736 5.34 17.54 -5.15
CA GLY A 736 5.79 16.17 -5.31
C GLY A 736 7.23 15.91 -4.87
N SER A 737 7.52 14.64 -4.61
CA SER A 737 8.79 14.18 -4.05
C SER A 737 9.95 14.17 -5.05
N TRP A 738 11.16 14.24 -4.49
CA TRP A 738 12.43 13.97 -5.17
C TRP A 738 13.37 13.07 -4.36
N ASN A 739 13.14 12.93 -3.05
CA ASN A 739 14.02 12.20 -2.12
C ASN A 739 13.30 11.06 -1.38
N ARG A 740 12.69 10.14 -2.13
CA ARG A 740 12.17 8.86 -1.63
C ARG A 740 12.02 7.85 -2.75
N SER A 741 11.85 6.57 -2.42
CA SER A 741 11.78 5.46 -3.40
C SER A 741 10.50 5.40 -4.24
N VAL A 742 9.41 6.00 -3.78
CA VAL A 742 8.07 5.98 -4.39
C VAL A 742 7.59 7.42 -4.48
N PHE A 743 6.90 7.85 -5.53
CA PHE A 743 6.41 9.22 -5.62
C PHE A 743 5.40 9.56 -4.51
N SER A 744 5.58 10.71 -3.88
CA SER A 744 4.64 11.33 -2.92
C SER A 744 4.26 12.71 -3.41
N GLY A 745 3.09 13.22 -3.02
CA GLY A 745 2.54 14.49 -3.53
C GLY A 745 1.96 14.36 -4.94
N TYR A 746 2.35 15.26 -5.85
CA TYR A 746 1.82 15.36 -7.22
C TYR A 746 0.29 15.48 -7.26
N ARG A 747 -0.27 16.34 -6.41
CA ARG A 747 -1.72 16.50 -6.24
C ARG A 747 -2.09 17.81 -5.54
N VAL A 748 -3.39 18.10 -5.48
CA VAL A 748 -3.97 19.03 -4.50
C VAL A 748 -4.75 18.22 -3.49
N VAL A 749 -4.53 18.49 -2.20
CA VAL A 749 -5.33 17.93 -1.11
C VAL A 749 -6.26 18.99 -0.52
N PHE A 750 -7.37 18.55 0.06
CA PHE A 750 -8.33 19.36 0.80
C PHE A 750 -8.31 18.98 2.28
N VAL A 751 -8.18 19.95 3.17
CA VAL A 751 -8.26 19.76 4.62
C VAL A 751 -9.61 20.32 5.09
N PRO A 752 -10.56 19.49 5.52
CA PRO A 752 -11.83 19.96 6.05
C PRO A 752 -11.63 20.70 7.37
N PHE A 753 -12.47 21.70 7.66
CA PHE A 753 -12.49 22.40 8.94
C PHE A 753 -13.85 22.26 9.60
N THR A 754 -13.85 22.01 10.91
CA THR A 754 -15.07 22.01 11.72
C THR A 754 -14.79 22.76 13.02
N GLY A 755 -15.53 23.85 13.27
CA GLY A 755 -15.35 24.66 14.48
C GLY A 755 -13.94 25.25 14.63
N GLY A 756 -13.31 25.66 13.52
CA GLY A 756 -11.94 26.20 13.50
C GLY A 756 -10.82 25.17 13.64
N LYS A 757 -11.15 23.87 13.71
CA LYS A 757 -10.16 22.79 13.79
C LYS A 757 -10.04 22.04 12.47
N PRO A 758 -8.82 21.67 12.04
CA PRO A 758 -8.62 20.87 10.85
C PRO A 758 -9.03 19.41 11.08
N GLY A 759 -9.53 18.77 10.04
CA GLY A 759 -9.72 17.33 9.95
C GLY A 759 -8.59 16.64 9.19
N ILE A 760 -8.86 15.42 8.73
CA ILE A 760 -7.90 14.62 7.96
C ILE A 760 -7.88 15.11 6.51
N PRO A 761 -6.69 15.39 5.92
CA PRO A 761 -6.59 15.74 4.52
C PRO A 761 -7.14 14.66 3.57
N GLU A 762 -7.81 15.11 2.51
CA GLU A 762 -8.46 14.31 1.47
C GLU A 762 -7.85 14.66 0.11
N ASP A 763 -7.70 13.71 -0.83
CA ASP A 763 -7.31 14.08 -2.19
C ASP A 763 -8.41 14.93 -2.86
N PHE A 764 -8.01 15.99 -3.57
CA PHE A 764 -8.93 16.84 -4.34
C PHE A 764 -8.60 16.93 -5.83
N LEU A 765 -7.33 17.02 -6.21
CA LEU A 765 -6.95 17.03 -7.64
C LEU A 765 -5.76 16.11 -7.86
N THR A 766 -5.94 15.04 -8.63
CA THR A 766 -4.99 13.94 -8.79
C THR A 766 -4.68 13.67 -10.27
N GLY A 767 -3.88 12.64 -10.57
CA GLY A 767 -3.60 12.23 -11.96
C GLY A 767 -2.43 12.95 -12.62
N PHE A 768 -1.59 13.65 -11.85
CA PHE A 768 -0.38 14.31 -12.34
C PHE A 768 0.79 13.34 -12.62
N ILE A 769 0.76 12.12 -12.06
CA ILE A 769 1.77 11.08 -12.34
C ILE A 769 1.32 10.32 -13.60
N LYS A 770 2.22 10.21 -14.58
CA LYS A 770 1.97 9.43 -15.79
C LYS A 770 2.30 7.96 -15.54
N ASP A 771 3.53 7.70 -15.12
CA ASP A 771 4.04 6.35 -14.91
C ASP A 771 5.21 6.39 -13.94
N GLU A 772 5.03 5.75 -12.79
CA GLU A 772 6.02 5.71 -11.73
C GLU A 772 7.20 4.79 -12.09
N ALA A 773 6.99 3.73 -12.87
CA ALA A 773 8.04 2.81 -13.28
C ALA A 773 9.07 3.48 -14.21
N THR A 774 8.61 4.38 -15.07
CA THR A 774 9.47 5.20 -15.94
C THR A 774 9.83 6.55 -15.31
N SER A 775 9.40 6.81 -14.08
CA SER A 775 9.62 8.07 -13.35
C SER A 775 9.06 9.30 -14.10
N GLU A 776 7.95 9.14 -14.82
CA GLU A 776 7.35 10.19 -15.63
C GLU A 776 6.10 10.81 -14.96
N ALA A 777 6.01 12.14 -15.00
CA ALA A 777 4.86 12.91 -14.54
C ALA A 777 4.34 13.81 -15.68
N TYR A 778 3.04 14.06 -15.72
CA TYR A 778 2.44 15.05 -16.61
C TYR A 778 2.72 16.48 -16.13
N GLY A 779 2.72 16.70 -14.82
CA GLY A 779 2.88 18.02 -14.21
C GLY A 779 3.15 17.96 -12.71
N ARG A 780 3.31 19.13 -12.08
CA ARG A 780 3.62 19.32 -10.66
C ARG A 780 2.78 20.47 -10.09
N PRO A 781 1.68 20.17 -9.38
CA PRO A 781 0.79 21.22 -8.88
C PRO A 781 1.43 21.95 -7.69
N VAL A 782 1.28 23.27 -7.62
CA VAL A 782 1.89 24.11 -6.58
C VAL A 782 0.92 25.18 -6.06
N GLY A 783 0.84 26.35 -6.70
CA GLY A 783 -0.02 27.45 -6.25
C GLY A 783 -1.49 27.11 -6.42
N VAL A 784 -2.33 27.55 -5.47
CA VAL A 784 -3.78 27.42 -5.52
C VAL A 784 -4.45 28.76 -5.18
N ALA A 785 -5.56 29.08 -5.82
CA ALA A 785 -6.32 30.30 -5.53
C ALA A 785 -7.81 30.12 -5.82
N VAL A 786 -8.67 30.83 -5.09
CA VAL A 786 -10.12 30.83 -5.31
C VAL A 786 -10.49 32.07 -6.14
N LEU A 787 -11.19 31.86 -7.25
CA LEU A 787 -11.67 32.94 -8.10
C LEU A 787 -12.99 33.54 -7.57
N PRO A 788 -13.37 34.77 -8.00
CA PRO A 788 -14.62 35.41 -7.57
C PRO A 788 -15.88 34.60 -7.88
N ASP A 789 -15.86 33.81 -8.95
CA ASP A 789 -16.94 32.89 -9.32
C ASP A 789 -17.02 31.63 -8.43
N GLY A 790 -16.06 31.47 -7.52
CA GLY A 790 -15.96 30.35 -6.59
C GLY A 790 -15.28 29.09 -7.16
N SER A 791 -14.71 29.16 -8.37
CA SER A 791 -13.86 28.11 -8.92
C SER A 791 -12.46 28.11 -8.28
N LEU A 792 -11.77 26.97 -8.34
CA LEU A 792 -10.40 26.84 -7.83
C LEU A 792 -9.41 26.85 -9.01
N LEU A 793 -8.39 27.70 -8.94
CA LEU A 793 -7.22 27.63 -9.81
C LEU A 793 -6.11 26.82 -9.17
N VAL A 794 -5.40 26.05 -10.00
CA VAL A 794 -4.22 25.27 -9.63
C VAL A 794 -3.13 25.53 -10.66
N ALA A 795 -1.98 26.00 -10.19
CA ALA A 795 -0.79 26.20 -11.00
C ALA A 795 -0.03 24.88 -11.12
N ASP A 796 0.20 24.43 -12.35
CA ASP A 796 1.06 23.30 -12.69
C ASP A 796 2.34 23.85 -13.32
N ASP A 797 3.39 23.98 -12.53
CA ASP A 797 4.53 24.81 -12.90
C ASP A 797 5.43 24.12 -13.92
N GLU A 798 5.80 22.86 -13.73
CA GLU A 798 6.56 22.11 -14.73
C GLU A 798 5.69 21.66 -15.91
N GLY A 799 4.36 21.58 -15.75
CA GLY A 799 3.40 21.37 -16.84
C GLY A 799 3.06 22.64 -17.62
N ASN A 800 3.56 23.81 -17.21
CA ASN A 800 3.36 25.12 -17.84
C ASN A 800 1.88 25.46 -18.12
N THR A 801 0.99 25.04 -17.22
CA THR A 801 -0.47 25.09 -17.41
C THR A 801 -1.15 25.54 -16.12
N LEU A 802 -2.26 26.26 -16.24
CA LEU A 802 -3.18 26.55 -15.14
C LEU A 802 -4.45 25.73 -15.32
N TRP A 803 -4.84 25.03 -14.28
CA TRP A 803 -6.07 24.26 -14.24
C TRP A 803 -7.14 25.04 -13.48
N ARG A 804 -8.36 25.06 -14.01
CA ARG A 804 -9.56 25.58 -13.32
C ARG A 804 -10.48 24.43 -12.97
N VAL A 805 -10.95 24.40 -11.73
CA VAL A 805 -11.83 23.37 -11.19
C VAL A 805 -13.16 24.01 -10.80
N VAL A 806 -14.24 23.55 -11.42
CA VAL A 806 -15.60 24.08 -11.25
C VAL A 806 -16.51 22.97 -10.75
N TYR A 807 -17.48 23.29 -9.91
CA TYR A 807 -18.53 22.35 -9.52
C TYR A 807 -19.78 22.58 -10.37
N GLY A 808 -20.30 21.53 -11.00
CA GLY A 808 -21.46 21.59 -11.91
C GLY A 808 -22.66 20.72 -11.48
N GLY A 809 -22.64 20.21 -10.24
CA GLY A 809 -23.64 19.28 -9.71
C GLY A 809 -24.78 19.91 -8.95
#